data_AF-A0A0C2ZHN0-F1
#
_entry.id   AF-A0A0C2ZHN0-F1
#
_cell.length_a   1.000
_cell.length_b   1.000
_cell.length_c   1.000
_cell.angle_alpha   90.00
_cell.angle_beta   90.00
_cell.angle_gamma   90.00
#
_symmetry.space_group_name_H-M   'P 1'
#
loop_
_entity.id
_entity.type
_entity.pdbx_description
1 polymer ?
#
loop_
_entity_poly.entity_id
_entity_poly.type
_entity_poly.pdbx_seq_one_letter_code
_entity_poly.pdbx_strand_id
1 'polypeptide(L)'
;MTSAQPPGPSRGPYLANGSSKTASEASLQRVQNLPGYTTPVFKGKEEQRARVQAAVAAKGFVPRELIANEVNWFYSHLGIDDTYFQNESVSVISDHILALFGAKVLSFTKHDPNKLVIDLEKIDQKGNGATFIHTSPPGLTSTEGPGATCESRIDSLFLDNSTPAKCYRLETYRSAGSISATASQQLRCYFITKCDFPSPAPPSTRSDGKTDIRTVSDRSFLEKATENTLEIYQRIMWQVESRYGPVMELFEVEGSRERRIVIGFKMGGTSRFFSALSNLYHYYQLYSARKYVEQFSNGITIISLYLNPMPGSSAPPIENSIVQVMKEASLLYCLPDNPFFLNHLNSNHAVQEATYAYCGWVFAQHFCNRLGPAYLHLKNVLDESNPAHAEVLNDIKRRFREETFTRESIAQVIHAHSELIRLLYVNFAMVHYPAVDDASLMPTLSYQRLQTTQPLTDEELYDKIRRTVPSKQDLQVLEAFLIFNKNVLRTNFYQPTKVALSFRLAPDFLAEIEYPKKPFGLNFVIGNEFRGFHIRFRDVARGGIRIVMSRNKENYSINQRMLFDENYALASTQSLKNKDIPEGGAKGIILPSLGANPRRCFEKYVDAILDLLIPGQSPGIKERLVDLYGKPELLFFGPDEGTADMMDWAATHARERGAEKWWKSFTTGKSAEHLGGVPHDTYGMTSLSVRQYVVGIYKQLGLREKDITKVQTGGPDGDLGSNEILLSSDKTIVVIDGSGVLADPHGLNREELVRLAKLRVPVSNFDKSKLSKDGYLVKVQDQDVKLPSGEVVLDGTDFRNNAHFRFKADLFVPCGGRPEAVNISNVAGLVDSEGKPHFKYIVEGANLFFTQQARMSLEKRRVVLFKDSSANKGGVTSSSLEVLAGLALSTQEYVDLMIFKDGKPSDFYQSYVKDIQAKITENAAAEFQCIWREHARLQGAKARTQISDELSSTLNDLQTDLEASDLFEDVPSRKGVMRRAIPKTLVDQIGLDTLLERLPEAYQRALFSSWTASHFIYKYGVNGSNVDFFHFARDLAHETA
;
A
#
# COMPACT_ATOMS: atom_id res chain seq x y z
N MET A 1 -63.86 17.44 4.79
CA MET A 1 -63.14 18.45 3.99
C MET A 1 -62.23 19.24 4.93
N THR A 2 -61.05 19.59 4.42
CA THR A 2 -60.03 20.56 4.90
C THR A 2 -59.22 20.29 6.19
N SER A 3 -57.99 19.78 5.94
CA SER A 3 -56.66 20.22 6.41
C SER A 3 -56.37 20.49 7.90
N ALA A 4 -55.37 19.76 8.43
CA ALA A 4 -54.50 20.21 9.53
C ALA A 4 -53.07 19.65 9.36
N GLN A 5 -52.07 20.53 9.47
CA GLN A 5 -50.62 20.26 9.49
C GLN A 5 -50.15 19.69 10.84
N PRO A 6 -49.03 18.94 10.89
CA PRO A 6 -48.28 18.66 12.12
C PRO A 6 -46.97 19.50 12.26
N PRO A 7 -46.38 19.56 13.48
CA PRO A 7 -45.58 20.70 13.97
C PRO A 7 -44.06 20.59 13.74
N GLY A 8 -43.38 21.74 13.78
CA GLY A 8 -41.93 21.89 13.58
C GLY A 8 -41.07 21.49 14.79
N PRO A 9 -39.76 21.26 14.58
CA PRO A 9 -38.86 20.77 15.62
C PRO A 9 -38.23 21.89 16.47
N SER A 10 -37.96 21.51 17.71
CA SER A 10 -37.41 22.26 18.84
C SER A 10 -35.98 22.76 18.63
N ARG A 11 -35.70 23.97 19.13
CA ARG A 11 -34.36 24.55 19.29
C ARG A 11 -33.75 24.13 20.62
N GLY A 12 -32.58 23.49 20.60
CA GLY A 12 -31.70 23.25 21.75
C GLY A 12 -30.41 24.08 21.66
N PRO A 13 -29.68 24.31 22.77
CA PRO A 13 -28.84 25.49 22.96
C PRO A 13 -27.34 25.19 22.79
N TYR A 14 -26.71 25.77 21.77
CA TYR A 14 -25.26 25.99 21.73
C TYR A 14 -24.99 27.36 21.12
N LEU A 15 -25.05 28.39 21.97
CA LEU A 15 -24.48 29.71 21.71
C LEU A 15 -23.06 29.70 22.25
N ALA A 16 -22.08 29.63 21.36
CA ALA A 16 -20.70 30.00 21.65
C ALA A 16 -20.31 31.14 20.70
N ASN A 17 -20.23 32.34 21.29
CA ASN A 17 -19.69 33.54 20.65
C ASN A 17 -18.23 33.30 20.23
N GLY A 18 -17.97 33.42 18.93
CA GLY A 18 -16.63 33.48 18.35
C GLY A 18 -16.67 34.35 17.11
N SER A 19 -16.01 35.50 17.18
CA SER A 19 -15.94 36.57 16.18
C SER A 19 -15.96 36.09 14.72
N SER A 20 -16.96 36.53 13.97
CA SER A 20 -17.02 36.42 12.52
C SER A 20 -15.85 37.20 11.89
N LYS A 21 -14.74 36.52 11.63
CA LYS A 21 -13.88 36.91 10.51
C LYS A 21 -14.62 36.48 9.25
N THR A 22 -15.10 37.47 8.54
CA THR A 22 -15.70 37.38 7.20
C THR A 22 -15.01 36.31 6.35
N ALA A 23 -15.81 35.36 5.88
CA ALA A 23 -15.44 34.43 4.83
C ALA A 23 -15.08 35.23 3.57
N SER A 24 -13.81 35.23 3.18
CA SER A 24 -13.36 35.80 1.92
C SER A 24 -13.06 34.66 0.94
N GLU A 25 -13.66 34.77 -0.24
CA GLU A 25 -13.14 34.40 -1.56
C GLU A 25 -12.07 33.30 -1.60
N ALA A 26 -12.33 32.21 -2.34
CA ALA A 26 -11.24 31.46 -2.93
C ALA A 26 -10.41 32.47 -3.76
N SER A 27 -9.30 32.94 -3.20
CA SER A 27 -8.53 34.03 -3.79
C SER A 27 -7.99 33.58 -5.13
N LEU A 28 -8.65 33.97 -6.24
CA LEU A 28 -8.03 33.94 -7.54
C LEU A 28 -6.86 34.92 -7.46
N GLN A 29 -5.65 34.39 -7.28
CA GLN A 29 -4.45 35.20 -7.15
C GLN A 29 -4.13 35.76 -8.54
N ARG A 30 -4.39 37.06 -8.73
CA ARG A 30 -3.98 37.79 -9.92
C ARG A 30 -2.48 37.98 -9.89
N VAL A 31 -1.83 37.66 -11.00
CA VAL A 31 -0.40 37.78 -11.15
C VAL A 31 -0.12 38.78 -12.25
N GLN A 32 0.79 39.72 -11.96
CA GLN A 32 1.27 40.68 -12.95
C GLN A 32 1.69 39.95 -14.23
N ASN A 33 1.28 40.49 -15.37
CA ASN A 33 1.61 39.95 -16.69
C ASN A 33 3.02 40.36 -17.10
N LEU A 34 3.97 39.87 -16.30
CA LEU A 34 5.39 39.87 -16.58
C LEU A 34 5.77 38.45 -17.03
N PRO A 35 6.72 38.29 -17.98
CA PRO A 35 7.28 36.99 -18.29
C PRO A 35 7.80 36.35 -17.00
N GLY A 36 7.27 35.18 -16.59
CA GLY A 36 7.67 34.54 -15.33
C GLY A 36 9.17 34.24 -15.24
N TYR A 37 9.83 34.19 -16.40
CA TYR A 37 11.28 34.10 -16.58
C TYR A 37 11.74 35.24 -17.49
N THR A 38 12.85 35.90 -17.17
CA THR A 38 13.48 36.91 -18.02
C THR A 38 14.09 36.23 -19.24
N THR A 39 13.72 36.66 -20.45
CA THR A 39 14.38 36.21 -21.67
C THR A 39 15.76 36.87 -21.78
N PRO A 40 16.87 36.13 -21.72
CA PRO A 40 18.19 36.71 -21.91
C PRO A 40 18.34 37.19 -23.36
N VAL A 41 18.83 38.41 -23.57
CA VAL A 41 19.17 38.91 -24.91
C VAL A 41 20.57 38.41 -25.27
N PHE A 42 20.68 37.58 -26.30
CA PHE A 42 21.97 37.05 -26.73
C PHE A 42 22.73 38.11 -27.54
N LYS A 43 23.60 38.86 -26.87
CA LYS A 43 24.40 39.93 -27.52
C LYS A 43 25.24 39.44 -28.71
N GLY A 44 25.65 38.17 -28.73
CA GLY A 44 26.42 37.55 -29.81
C GLY A 44 25.61 37.00 -30.98
N LYS A 45 24.27 37.20 -31.01
CA LYS A 45 23.36 36.55 -31.97
C LYS A 45 23.69 36.88 -33.42
N GLU A 46 24.01 38.13 -33.73
CA GLU A 46 24.38 38.56 -35.08
C GLU A 46 25.71 37.95 -35.56
N GLU A 47 26.72 37.90 -34.67
CA GLU A 47 28.00 37.31 -35.01
C GLU A 47 27.89 35.80 -35.22
N GLN A 48 27.13 35.11 -34.37
CA GLN A 48 26.84 33.68 -34.53
C GLN A 48 26.09 33.41 -35.85
N ARG A 49 25.11 34.25 -36.21
CA ARG A 49 24.37 34.15 -37.47
C ARG A 49 25.31 34.22 -38.68
N ALA A 50 26.25 35.15 -38.69
CA ALA A 50 27.23 35.26 -39.77
C ALA A 50 28.12 34.01 -39.86
N ARG A 51 28.57 33.47 -38.72
CA ARG A 51 29.35 32.22 -38.67
C ARG A 51 28.54 31.02 -39.12
N VAL A 52 27.26 30.94 -38.77
CA VAL A 52 26.32 29.89 -39.23
C VAL A 52 26.10 29.99 -40.73
N GLN A 53 25.93 31.20 -41.28
CA GLN A 53 25.79 31.39 -42.72
C GLN A 53 27.02 30.87 -43.49
N ALA A 54 28.23 31.16 -42.99
CA ALA A 54 29.46 30.62 -43.54
C ALA A 54 29.55 29.09 -43.42
N ALA A 55 29.14 28.52 -42.28
CA ALA A 55 29.16 27.09 -42.04
C ALA A 55 28.15 26.32 -42.92
N VAL A 56 26.93 26.84 -43.11
CA VAL A 56 25.93 26.26 -44.02
C VAL A 56 26.42 26.32 -45.46
N ALA A 57 27.05 27.44 -45.87
CA ALA A 57 27.67 27.57 -47.19
C ALA A 57 28.82 26.58 -47.42
N ALA A 58 29.66 26.36 -46.41
CA ALA A 58 30.75 25.39 -46.48
C ALA A 58 30.27 23.95 -46.65
N LYS A 59 29.10 23.59 -46.10
CA LYS A 59 28.51 22.25 -46.23
C LYS A 59 27.93 21.96 -47.62
N GLY A 60 27.60 22.98 -48.41
CA GLY A 60 27.29 22.85 -49.85
C GLY A 60 25.93 22.25 -50.23
N PHE A 61 25.05 21.92 -49.28
CA PHE A 61 23.74 21.30 -49.57
C PHE A 61 22.61 22.28 -49.91
N VAL A 62 22.71 23.55 -49.49
CA VAL A 62 21.72 24.60 -49.78
C VAL A 62 22.22 25.46 -50.94
N PRO A 63 21.41 25.77 -51.96
CA PRO A 63 21.79 26.67 -53.03
C PRO A 63 22.27 28.03 -52.48
N ARG A 64 23.41 28.53 -52.96
CA ARG A 64 24.07 29.74 -52.42
C ARG A 64 23.14 30.96 -52.30
N GLU A 65 22.24 31.12 -53.25
CA GLU A 65 21.26 32.21 -53.30
C GLU A 65 20.21 32.15 -52.18
N LEU A 66 19.93 30.96 -51.64
CA LEU A 66 18.91 30.75 -50.60
C LEU A 66 19.49 30.77 -49.17
N ILE A 67 20.81 30.63 -49.01
CA ILE A 67 21.44 30.48 -47.69
C ILE A 67 21.13 31.67 -46.78
N ALA A 68 21.30 32.90 -47.27
CA ALA A 68 21.05 34.10 -46.46
C ALA A 68 19.59 34.17 -45.99
N ASN A 69 18.65 33.80 -46.88
CA ASN A 69 17.22 33.79 -46.58
C ASN A 69 16.86 32.72 -45.56
N GLU A 70 17.36 31.48 -45.72
CA GLU A 70 17.08 30.37 -44.80
C GLU A 70 17.67 30.63 -43.40
N VAL A 71 18.90 31.16 -43.33
CA VAL A 71 19.54 31.51 -42.05
C VAL A 71 18.80 32.67 -41.37
N ASN A 72 18.45 33.73 -42.11
CA ASN A 72 17.71 34.85 -41.53
C ASN A 72 16.28 34.47 -41.12
N TRP A 73 15.63 33.59 -41.88
CA TRP A 73 14.34 33.05 -41.52
C TRP A 73 14.41 32.27 -40.20
N PHE A 74 15.45 31.44 -40.02
CA PHE A 74 15.66 30.68 -38.79
C PHE A 74 15.91 31.57 -37.55
N TYR A 75 16.72 32.61 -37.68
CA TYR A 75 17.07 33.50 -36.57
C TYR A 75 15.96 34.50 -36.21
N SER A 76 15.18 34.95 -37.20
CA SER A 76 14.32 36.14 -37.05
C SER A 76 12.82 35.84 -37.19
N HIS A 77 12.42 34.83 -37.97
CA HIS A 77 11.00 34.60 -38.32
C HIS A 77 10.38 33.41 -37.61
N LEU A 78 11.18 32.40 -37.26
CA LEU A 78 10.71 31.23 -36.49
C LEU A 78 10.36 31.58 -35.04
N GLY A 79 10.85 32.71 -34.51
CA GLY A 79 10.59 33.15 -33.15
C GLY A 79 11.18 32.21 -32.09
N ILE A 80 12.34 31.60 -32.37
CA ILE A 80 13.09 30.80 -31.40
C ILE A 80 13.72 31.74 -30.36
N ASP A 81 13.63 31.37 -29.09
CA ASP A 81 14.15 32.15 -27.96
C ASP A 81 15.68 32.30 -28.02
N ASP A 82 16.19 33.46 -27.59
CA ASP A 82 17.62 33.78 -27.58
C ASP A 82 18.46 32.80 -26.74
N THR A 83 17.86 32.18 -25.72
CA THR A 83 18.48 31.14 -24.89
C THR A 83 19.01 29.97 -25.73
N TYR A 84 18.27 29.56 -26.77
CA TYR A 84 18.69 28.48 -27.66
C TYR A 84 19.96 28.86 -28.43
N PHE A 85 20.00 30.08 -28.97
CA PHE A 85 21.16 30.56 -29.73
C PHE A 85 22.39 30.73 -28.84
N GLN A 86 22.20 31.15 -27.60
CA GLN A 86 23.27 31.24 -26.62
C GLN A 86 23.87 29.87 -26.25
N ASN A 87 23.03 28.83 -26.14
CA ASN A 87 23.45 27.51 -25.66
C ASN A 87 23.95 26.57 -26.77
N GLU A 88 23.55 26.79 -28.03
CA GLU A 88 23.90 25.90 -29.13
C GLU A 88 25.09 26.39 -29.96
N SER A 89 25.87 25.44 -30.47
CA SER A 89 27.04 25.74 -31.30
C SER A 89 26.65 26.10 -32.74
N VAL A 90 27.53 26.85 -33.42
CA VAL A 90 27.40 27.17 -34.85
C VAL A 90 27.16 25.92 -35.70
N SER A 91 27.87 24.82 -35.40
CA SER A 91 27.70 23.56 -36.15
C SER A 91 26.28 23.01 -36.03
N VAL A 92 25.76 22.96 -34.80
CA VAL A 92 24.43 22.41 -34.48
C VAL A 92 23.34 23.24 -35.14
N ILE A 93 23.42 24.57 -35.02
CA ILE A 93 22.46 25.46 -35.67
C ILE A 93 22.51 25.28 -37.20
N SER A 94 23.70 25.08 -37.77
CA SER A 94 23.85 24.81 -39.20
C SER A 94 23.21 23.47 -39.60
N ASP A 95 23.32 22.43 -38.78
CA ASP A 95 22.65 21.13 -39.00
C ASP A 95 21.12 21.27 -38.92
N HIS A 96 20.60 22.05 -37.98
CA HIS A 96 19.16 22.32 -37.87
C HIS A 96 18.60 23.05 -39.11
N ILE A 97 19.32 24.06 -39.62
CA ILE A 97 18.94 24.78 -40.84
C ILE A 97 18.96 23.84 -42.05
N LEU A 98 19.97 22.97 -42.14
CA LEU A 98 20.05 21.98 -43.22
C LEU A 98 18.91 20.96 -43.18
N ALA A 99 18.58 20.46 -42.00
CA ALA A 99 17.49 19.52 -41.82
C ALA A 99 16.13 20.18 -42.11
N LEU A 100 15.93 21.45 -41.73
CA LEU A 100 14.76 22.24 -42.13
C LEU A 100 14.64 22.40 -43.64
N PHE A 101 15.74 22.74 -44.31
CA PHE A 101 15.77 22.86 -45.76
C PHE A 101 15.48 21.52 -46.43
N GLY A 102 16.06 20.42 -45.93
CA GLY A 102 15.77 19.06 -46.38
C GLY A 102 14.30 18.68 -46.21
N ALA A 103 13.68 19.05 -45.08
CA ALA A 103 12.25 18.82 -44.84
C ALA A 103 11.36 19.59 -45.83
N LYS A 104 11.72 20.83 -46.19
CA LYS A 104 11.04 21.62 -47.23
C LYS A 104 11.12 20.94 -48.60
N VAL A 105 12.31 20.49 -48.99
CA VAL A 105 12.52 19.76 -50.26
C VAL A 105 11.72 18.45 -50.27
N LEU A 106 11.76 17.68 -49.18
CA LEU A 106 11.02 16.42 -49.07
C LEU A 106 9.50 16.63 -49.16
N SER A 107 8.95 17.63 -48.46
CA SER A 107 7.54 18.00 -48.54
C SER A 107 7.14 18.39 -49.96
N PHE A 108 7.98 19.16 -50.66
CA PHE A 108 7.76 19.51 -52.07
C PHE A 108 7.69 18.27 -52.96
N THR A 109 8.60 17.30 -52.80
CA THR A 109 8.61 16.06 -53.59
C THR A 109 7.43 15.13 -53.30
N LYS A 110 6.81 15.22 -52.13
CA LYS A 110 5.63 14.43 -51.76
C LYS A 110 4.31 15.03 -52.23
N HIS A 111 4.33 16.21 -52.86
CA HIS A 111 3.16 16.98 -53.27
C HIS A 111 2.14 17.23 -52.15
N ASP A 112 2.60 17.22 -50.89
CA ASP A 112 1.78 17.50 -49.71
C ASP A 112 2.43 18.63 -48.91
N PRO A 113 2.16 19.91 -49.28
CA PRO A 113 2.71 21.08 -48.60
C PRO A 113 2.25 21.20 -47.14
N ASN A 114 1.17 20.50 -46.77
CA ASN A 114 0.58 20.54 -45.43
C ASN A 114 1.20 19.53 -44.45
N LYS A 115 2.12 18.66 -44.92
CA LYS A 115 2.83 17.67 -44.09
C LYS A 115 4.33 17.93 -44.04
N LEU A 116 4.72 19.13 -43.63
CA LEU A 116 6.12 19.45 -43.39
C LEU A 116 6.56 18.89 -42.02
N VAL A 117 7.11 17.69 -42.02
CA VAL A 117 7.58 17.00 -40.81
C VAL A 117 9.02 17.42 -40.51
N ILE A 118 9.20 18.16 -39.42
CA ILE A 118 10.51 18.48 -38.86
C ILE A 118 10.73 17.59 -37.65
N ASP A 119 11.90 16.97 -37.61
CA ASP A 119 12.36 16.13 -36.51
C ASP A 119 13.85 16.39 -36.27
N LEU A 120 14.14 17.19 -35.24
CA LEU A 120 15.50 17.48 -34.82
C LEU A 120 15.64 17.01 -33.39
N GLU A 121 16.53 16.04 -33.18
CA GLU A 121 16.89 15.58 -31.86
C GLU A 121 18.40 15.59 -31.66
N LYS A 122 18.80 16.00 -30.47
CA LYS A 122 20.17 15.92 -30.01
C LYS A 122 20.16 15.55 -28.54
N ILE A 123 20.65 14.37 -28.22
CA ILE A 123 20.82 13.90 -26.85
C ILE A 123 22.32 13.87 -26.56
N ASP A 124 22.77 14.57 -25.52
CA ASP A 124 24.16 14.48 -25.10
C ASP A 124 24.44 13.09 -24.51
N GLN A 125 25.35 12.34 -25.13
CA GLN A 125 25.76 11.01 -24.68
C GLN A 125 26.37 11.02 -23.27
N LYS A 126 26.92 12.16 -22.82
CA LYS A 126 27.42 12.35 -21.44
C LYS A 126 26.31 12.67 -20.44
N GLY A 127 25.06 12.84 -20.90
CA GLY A 127 23.90 13.06 -20.06
C GLY A 127 23.74 14.47 -19.50
N ASN A 128 24.38 15.48 -20.11
CA ASN A 128 24.27 16.88 -19.67
C ASN A 128 22.97 17.57 -20.13
N GLY A 129 22.25 17.00 -21.08
CA GLY A 129 21.02 17.58 -21.59
C GLY A 129 20.57 17.00 -22.92
N ALA A 130 19.46 17.52 -23.44
CA ALA A 130 18.93 17.17 -24.75
C ALA A 130 18.11 18.32 -25.35
N THR A 131 18.07 18.39 -26.67
CA THR A 131 17.26 19.32 -27.44
C THR A 131 16.36 18.51 -28.38
N PHE A 132 15.06 18.77 -28.33
CA PHE A 132 14.08 18.20 -29.26
C PHE A 132 13.30 19.33 -29.93
N ILE A 133 13.27 19.36 -31.27
CA ILE A 133 12.49 20.34 -32.04
C ILE A 133 11.73 19.57 -33.11
N HIS A 134 10.41 19.63 -33.06
CA HIS A 134 9.58 18.94 -34.05
C HIS A 134 8.35 19.76 -34.43
N THR A 135 7.76 19.40 -35.58
CA THR A 135 6.45 19.95 -35.97
C THR A 135 5.36 19.42 -35.03
N SER A 136 4.51 20.31 -34.52
CA SER A 136 3.39 19.93 -33.64
C SER A 136 2.20 20.86 -33.82
N PRO A 137 1.03 20.35 -34.25
CA PRO A 137 -0.20 21.13 -34.22
C PRO A 137 -0.56 21.53 -32.77
N PRO A 138 -0.99 22.77 -32.52
CA PRO A 138 -1.45 23.18 -31.19
C PRO A 138 -2.75 22.46 -30.82
N GLY A 139 -2.88 22.07 -29.54
CA GLY A 139 -4.11 21.49 -29.00
C GLY A 139 -4.37 20.03 -29.38
N LEU A 140 -3.44 19.37 -30.09
CA LEU A 140 -3.60 18.01 -30.56
C LEU A 140 -2.40 17.13 -30.14
N THR A 141 -2.68 16.01 -29.48
CA THR A 141 -1.67 14.97 -29.25
C THR A 141 -1.40 14.27 -30.58
N SER A 142 -0.14 14.30 -31.02
CA SER A 142 0.27 13.59 -32.24
C SER A 142 0.32 12.09 -31.98
N THR A 143 -0.25 11.27 -32.86
CA THR A 143 -0.24 9.81 -32.76
C THR A 143 0.79 9.15 -33.68
N GLU A 144 1.28 9.89 -34.67
CA GLU A 144 2.25 9.44 -35.66
C GLU A 144 3.43 10.40 -35.73
N GLY A 145 4.56 9.87 -36.18
CA GLY A 145 5.78 10.64 -36.35
C GLY A 145 6.48 11.00 -35.04
N PRO A 146 7.48 11.89 -35.10
CA PRO A 146 8.39 12.16 -33.98
C PRO A 146 7.70 12.80 -32.77
N GLY A 147 6.70 13.64 -33.01
CA GLY A 147 5.93 14.30 -31.96
C GLY A 147 5.11 13.35 -31.09
N ALA A 148 4.85 12.12 -31.55
CA ALA A 148 4.05 11.14 -30.82
C ALA A 148 4.78 10.54 -29.60
N THR A 149 6.11 10.47 -29.65
CA THR A 149 6.92 9.84 -28.58
C THR A 149 7.87 10.80 -27.87
N CYS A 150 7.95 12.05 -28.32
CA CYS A 150 8.90 13.04 -27.79
C CYS A 150 8.76 13.24 -26.26
N GLU A 151 7.58 13.61 -25.77
CA GLU A 151 7.40 13.87 -24.33
C GLU A 151 7.51 12.60 -23.48
N SER A 152 7.06 11.44 -23.98
CA SER A 152 7.19 10.16 -23.24
C SER A 152 8.65 9.67 -23.15
N ARG A 153 9.47 9.99 -24.16
CA ARG A 153 10.93 9.81 -24.10
C ARG A 153 11.57 10.77 -23.11
N ILE A 154 11.13 12.03 -23.07
CA ILE A 154 11.62 13.01 -22.08
C ILE A 154 11.33 12.52 -20.66
N ASP A 155 10.10 12.05 -20.40
CA ASP A 155 9.72 11.44 -19.13
C ASP A 155 10.68 10.30 -18.75
N SER A 156 10.83 9.32 -19.63
CA SER A 156 11.61 8.11 -19.37
C SER A 156 13.11 8.37 -19.17
N LEU A 157 13.69 9.29 -19.96
CA LEU A 157 15.13 9.56 -19.96
C LEU A 157 15.56 10.55 -18.87
N PHE A 158 14.73 11.55 -18.57
CA PHE A 158 15.13 12.71 -17.77
C PHE A 158 14.27 12.96 -16.54
N LEU A 159 12.96 12.68 -16.54
CA LEU A 159 12.08 13.11 -15.44
C LEU A 159 11.72 11.99 -14.44
N ASP A 160 11.38 10.78 -14.91
CA ASP A 160 10.81 9.71 -14.08
C ASP A 160 11.80 9.19 -13.02
N ASN A 161 13.07 9.05 -13.38
CA ASN A 161 14.13 8.51 -12.53
C ASN A 161 15.01 9.62 -11.94
N SER A 162 14.45 10.81 -11.76
CA SER A 162 15.19 11.97 -11.22
C SER A 162 15.50 11.79 -9.74
N THR A 163 16.70 12.19 -9.35
CA THR A 163 17.15 12.27 -7.96
C THR A 163 17.87 13.60 -7.74
N PRO A 164 18.07 14.07 -6.51
CA PRO A 164 18.87 15.27 -6.26
C PRO A 164 20.26 15.27 -6.94
N ALA A 165 20.87 14.09 -7.11
CA ALA A 165 22.16 13.94 -7.81
C ALA A 165 22.04 13.88 -9.35
N LYS A 166 20.86 13.52 -9.86
CA LYS A 166 20.58 13.39 -11.29
C LYS A 166 19.21 14.02 -11.58
N CYS A 167 19.22 15.34 -11.70
CA CYS A 167 18.05 16.15 -11.96
C CYS A 167 18.27 17.09 -13.14
N TYR A 168 17.16 17.52 -13.74
CA TYR A 168 17.14 18.26 -14.98
C TYR A 168 16.11 19.39 -14.93
N ARG A 169 16.42 20.48 -15.61
CA ARG A 169 15.48 21.53 -15.99
C ARG A 169 14.97 21.27 -17.40
N LEU A 170 13.68 21.49 -17.62
CA LEU A 170 13.07 21.44 -18.94
C LEU A 170 12.33 22.74 -19.22
N GLU A 171 12.72 23.39 -20.32
CA GLU A 171 12.05 24.57 -20.87
C GLU A 171 11.41 24.17 -22.21
N THR A 172 10.13 24.46 -22.42
CA THR A 172 9.46 24.18 -23.70
C THR A 172 8.70 25.38 -24.22
N TYR A 173 8.82 25.58 -25.54
CA TYR A 173 8.30 26.73 -26.26
C TYR A 173 7.58 26.29 -27.53
N ARG A 174 6.54 27.04 -27.89
CA ARG A 174 5.84 26.94 -29.18
C ARG A 174 6.19 28.15 -30.03
N SER A 175 6.56 27.94 -31.30
CA SER A 175 6.86 29.05 -32.20
C SER A 175 5.61 29.90 -32.45
N ALA A 176 5.76 31.22 -32.47
CA ALA A 176 4.67 32.15 -32.82
C ALA A 176 4.42 32.21 -34.33
N GLY A 177 5.47 32.02 -35.14
CA GLY A 177 5.41 32.02 -36.61
C GLY A 177 5.06 30.66 -37.22
N SER A 178 4.54 30.68 -38.44
CA SER A 178 4.28 29.49 -39.26
C SER A 178 5.57 28.99 -39.93
N ILE A 179 5.71 27.66 -40.06
CA ILE A 179 6.94 27.04 -40.59
C ILE A 179 7.15 27.35 -42.10
N SER A 180 6.10 27.70 -42.82
CA SER A 180 6.22 28.30 -44.15
C SER A 180 5.05 29.26 -44.42
N ALA A 181 5.12 30.00 -45.53
CA ALA A 181 4.00 30.80 -46.03
C ALA A 181 2.78 29.96 -46.46
N THR A 182 2.99 28.65 -46.68
CA THR A 182 1.97 27.69 -47.15
C THR A 182 1.54 26.67 -46.09
N ALA A 183 2.23 26.56 -44.95
CA ALA A 183 1.95 25.58 -43.90
C ALA A 183 1.68 26.27 -42.55
N SER A 184 0.48 26.07 -42.00
CA SER A 184 0.01 26.65 -40.72
C SER A 184 0.58 25.97 -39.46
N GLN A 185 1.45 24.98 -39.63
CA GLN A 185 2.04 24.22 -38.53
C GLN A 185 3.06 25.07 -37.75
N GLN A 186 3.14 24.83 -36.44
CA GLN A 186 4.09 25.47 -35.53
C GLN A 186 5.14 24.46 -35.04
N LEU A 187 6.31 24.96 -34.65
CA LEU A 187 7.33 24.16 -34.00
C LEU A 187 7.07 24.06 -32.51
N ARG A 188 7.39 22.89 -31.97
CA ARG A 188 7.51 22.64 -30.54
C ARG A 188 8.95 22.33 -30.22
N CYS A 189 9.52 23.11 -29.32
CA CYS A 189 10.90 22.98 -28.86
C CYS A 189 10.92 22.54 -27.40
N TYR A 190 11.84 21.64 -27.06
CA TYR A 190 12.14 21.19 -25.70
C TYR A 190 13.64 21.30 -25.47
N PHE A 191 14.03 21.98 -24.40
CA PHE A 191 15.41 22.16 -23.99
C PHE A 191 15.59 21.58 -22.60
N ILE A 192 16.34 20.50 -22.51
CA ILE A 192 16.64 19.79 -21.28
C ILE A 192 18.09 20.09 -20.91
N THR A 193 18.31 20.55 -19.68
CA THR A 193 19.65 20.82 -19.12
C THR A 193 19.77 20.18 -17.76
N LYS A 194 20.92 19.56 -17.47
CA LYS A 194 21.20 19.00 -16.15
C LYS A 194 21.38 20.15 -15.14
N CYS A 195 20.77 20.03 -13.96
CA CYS A 195 20.88 21.06 -12.94
C CYS A 195 22.32 21.17 -12.38
N ASP A 196 22.77 22.40 -12.13
CA ASP A 196 24.00 22.72 -11.40
C ASP A 196 23.65 23.47 -10.10
N PHE A 197 23.65 22.72 -8.99
CA PHE A 197 23.43 23.29 -7.67
C PHE A 197 24.75 23.78 -7.06
N PRO A 198 24.80 24.97 -6.45
CA PRO A 198 26.00 25.45 -5.78
C PRO A 198 26.47 24.47 -4.70
N SER A 199 27.78 24.16 -4.69
CA SER A 199 28.41 23.35 -3.65
C SER A 199 29.60 24.12 -3.05
N PRO A 200 29.56 24.50 -1.75
CA PRO A 200 28.45 24.28 -0.81
C PRO A 200 27.20 25.13 -1.16
N ALA A 201 26.03 24.70 -0.65
CA ALA A 201 24.79 25.44 -0.82
C ALA A 201 24.89 26.84 -0.17
N PRO A 202 24.23 27.87 -0.73
CA PRO A 202 24.17 29.19 -0.10
C PRO A 202 23.54 29.10 1.30
N PRO A 203 23.95 29.93 2.27
CA PRO A 203 23.30 29.98 3.57
C PRO A 203 21.85 30.45 3.41
N SER A 204 20.93 29.79 4.12
CA SER A 204 19.52 30.19 4.14
C SER A 204 19.39 31.60 4.70
N THR A 205 18.60 32.43 4.01
CA THR A 205 18.25 33.78 4.50
C THR A 205 17.15 33.74 5.56
N ARG A 206 16.59 32.56 5.83
CA ARG A 206 15.46 32.34 6.73
C ARG A 206 15.90 31.87 8.12
N SER A 207 15.19 32.34 9.14
CA SER A 207 15.39 31.95 10.55
C SER A 207 14.35 30.93 11.07
N ASP A 208 13.33 30.60 10.29
CA ASP A 208 12.21 29.74 10.71
C ASP A 208 12.42 28.24 10.42
N GLY A 209 13.60 27.86 9.95
CA GLY A 209 13.97 26.48 9.64
C GLY A 209 13.29 25.89 8.40
N LYS A 210 12.43 26.64 7.70
CA LYS A 210 11.83 26.20 6.44
C LYS A 210 12.82 26.35 5.29
N THR A 211 12.64 25.53 4.26
CA THR A 211 13.48 25.58 3.07
C THR A 211 13.39 26.95 2.38
N ASP A 212 14.55 27.53 2.07
CA ASP A 212 14.70 28.72 1.24
C ASP A 212 14.99 28.29 -0.20
N ILE A 213 14.12 28.65 -1.14
CA ILE A 213 14.21 28.28 -2.56
C ILE A 213 15.57 28.67 -3.14
N ARG A 214 16.18 29.76 -2.69
CA ARG A 214 17.49 30.24 -3.17
C ARG A 214 18.64 29.32 -2.80
N THR A 215 18.45 28.47 -1.79
CA THR A 215 19.47 27.51 -1.33
C THR A 215 19.41 26.18 -2.04
N VAL A 216 18.26 25.84 -2.65
CA VAL A 216 18.00 24.54 -3.28
C VAL A 216 17.85 24.59 -4.80
N SER A 217 17.97 25.78 -5.37
CA SER A 217 17.76 26.03 -6.80
C SER A 217 19.04 25.93 -7.62
N ASP A 218 18.86 25.60 -8.89
CA ASP A 218 19.88 25.71 -9.94
C ASP A 218 20.28 27.19 -10.15
N ARG A 219 21.56 27.42 -10.48
CA ARG A 219 22.09 28.78 -10.73
C ARG A 219 21.36 29.49 -11.87
N SER A 220 21.17 28.79 -12.99
CA SER A 220 20.52 29.36 -14.18
C SER A 220 19.03 29.62 -13.94
N PHE A 221 18.39 28.86 -13.04
CA PHE A 221 17.01 29.16 -12.62
C PHE A 221 16.95 30.46 -11.82
N LEU A 222 17.85 30.67 -10.84
CA LEU A 222 17.87 31.89 -10.04
C LEU A 222 18.18 33.16 -10.84
N GLU A 223 19.00 33.04 -11.88
CA GLU A 223 19.31 34.16 -12.79
C GLU A 223 18.12 34.53 -13.68
N LYS A 224 17.29 33.55 -14.08
CA LYS A 224 16.17 33.76 -15.01
C LYS A 224 14.84 34.00 -14.33
N ALA A 225 14.59 33.41 -13.17
CA ALA A 225 13.29 33.44 -12.51
C ALA A 225 13.00 34.84 -11.94
N THR A 226 11.79 35.35 -12.18
CA THR A 226 11.32 36.59 -11.55
C THR A 226 11.06 36.38 -10.05
N GLU A 227 11.18 37.45 -9.24
CA GLU A 227 10.87 37.41 -7.80
C GLU A 227 9.49 36.82 -7.51
N ASN A 228 8.48 37.22 -8.27
CA ASN A 228 7.14 36.68 -8.15
C ASN A 228 7.06 35.16 -8.45
N THR A 229 7.84 34.65 -9.42
CA THR A 229 7.91 33.20 -9.66
C THR A 229 8.62 32.47 -8.53
N LEU A 230 9.68 33.06 -7.95
CA LEU A 230 10.35 32.52 -6.77
C LEU A 230 9.40 32.44 -5.58
N GLU A 231 8.59 33.47 -5.32
CA GLU A 231 7.59 33.47 -4.24
C GLU A 231 6.52 32.39 -4.43
N ILE A 232 5.98 32.26 -5.64
CA ILE A 232 4.99 31.21 -5.95
C ILE A 232 5.60 29.83 -5.73
N TYR A 233 6.78 29.58 -6.28
CA TYR A 233 7.44 28.28 -6.18
C TYR A 233 7.85 27.97 -4.73
N GLN A 234 8.29 28.97 -3.97
CA GLN A 234 8.60 28.84 -2.55
C GLN A 234 7.38 28.39 -1.74
N ARG A 235 6.21 28.98 -2.00
CA ARG A 235 4.95 28.60 -1.32
C ARG A 235 4.54 27.17 -1.69
N ILE A 236 4.60 26.81 -2.97
CA ILE A 236 4.32 25.45 -3.44
C ILE A 236 5.28 24.46 -2.78
N MET A 237 6.57 24.78 -2.70
CA MET A 237 7.60 23.94 -2.08
C MET A 237 7.26 23.61 -0.62
N TRP A 238 6.91 24.61 0.19
CA TRP A 238 6.50 24.36 1.59
C TRP A 238 5.25 23.49 1.70
N GLN A 239 4.29 23.65 0.78
CA GLN A 239 3.11 22.80 0.77
C GLN A 239 3.47 21.36 0.40
N VAL A 240 4.36 21.15 -0.57
CA VAL A 240 4.85 19.81 -0.97
C VAL A 240 5.66 19.15 0.15
N GLU A 241 6.43 19.91 0.93
CA GLU A 241 7.14 19.37 2.10
C GLU A 241 6.17 18.82 3.14
N SER A 242 5.05 19.52 3.35
CA SER A 242 4.00 19.12 4.29
C SER A 242 3.00 18.07 3.78
N ARG A 243 3.04 17.72 2.48
CA ARG A 243 2.04 16.85 1.84
C ARG A 243 2.71 15.68 1.09
N TYR A 244 1.95 14.63 0.85
CA TYR A 244 2.43 13.46 0.10
C TYR A 244 1.97 13.47 -1.36
N GLY A 245 0.73 13.90 -1.62
CA GLY A 245 0.21 14.08 -2.97
C GLY A 245 0.66 15.38 -3.66
N PRO A 246 0.24 15.57 -4.92
CA PRO A 246 0.60 16.76 -5.68
C PRO A 246 -0.10 18.00 -5.10
N VAL A 247 0.61 19.11 -5.15
CA VAL A 247 0.09 20.45 -4.82
C VAL A 247 -0.15 21.20 -6.11
N MET A 248 -1.32 21.79 -6.27
CA MET A 248 -1.72 22.48 -7.50
C MET A 248 -2.32 23.84 -7.16
N GLU A 249 -1.79 24.91 -7.75
CA GLU A 249 -2.34 26.27 -7.66
C GLU A 249 -2.57 26.87 -9.04
N LEU A 250 -3.61 27.69 -9.14
CA LEU A 250 -4.04 28.39 -10.35
C LEU A 250 -3.83 29.89 -10.21
N PHE A 251 -3.31 30.51 -11.27
CA PHE A 251 -3.05 31.93 -11.36
C PHE A 251 -3.62 32.52 -12.65
N GLU A 252 -4.18 33.73 -12.53
CA GLU A 252 -4.61 34.53 -13.67
C GLU A 252 -3.47 35.44 -14.14
N VAL A 253 -3.20 35.46 -15.45
CA VAL A 253 -2.23 36.37 -16.05
C VAL A 253 -2.93 37.69 -16.39
N GLU A 254 -2.54 38.80 -15.77
CA GLU A 254 -3.20 40.10 -15.94
C GLU A 254 -3.31 40.57 -17.41
N GLY A 255 -4.48 40.99 -17.86
CA GLY A 255 -4.65 41.47 -19.23
C GLY A 255 -4.51 40.39 -20.33
N SER A 256 -4.48 39.11 -19.97
CA SER A 256 -4.48 37.97 -20.89
C SER A 256 -5.58 36.95 -20.52
N ARG A 257 -6.02 36.15 -21.52
CA ARG A 257 -6.85 34.96 -21.27
C ARG A 257 -6.01 33.72 -20.90
N GLU A 258 -4.70 33.85 -20.86
CA GLU A 258 -3.77 32.81 -20.44
C GLU A 258 -3.96 32.47 -18.96
N ARG A 259 -3.94 31.17 -18.64
CA ARG A 259 -4.02 30.66 -17.27
C ARG A 259 -2.74 29.90 -16.92
N ARG A 260 -2.15 30.20 -15.76
CA ARG A 260 -0.94 29.53 -15.26
C ARG A 260 -1.31 28.52 -14.19
N ILE A 261 -1.00 27.25 -14.43
CA ILE A 261 -1.13 26.17 -13.43
C ILE A 261 0.27 25.81 -12.94
N VAL A 262 0.47 25.81 -11.62
CA VAL A 262 1.72 25.39 -10.99
C VAL A 262 1.47 24.13 -10.18
N ILE A 263 2.22 23.07 -10.48
CA ILE A 263 2.07 21.74 -9.89
C ILE A 263 3.39 21.34 -9.22
N GLY A 264 3.38 21.15 -7.90
CA GLY A 264 4.54 20.68 -7.13
C GLY A 264 4.35 19.26 -6.61
N PHE A 265 5.40 18.44 -6.64
CA PHE A 265 5.40 17.09 -6.06
C PHE A 265 6.82 16.60 -5.76
N LYS A 266 6.93 15.54 -4.94
CA LYS A 266 8.21 14.90 -4.59
C LYS A 266 8.74 14.03 -5.74
N MET A 267 10.05 14.08 -6.00
CA MET A 267 10.70 13.30 -7.07
C MET A 267 10.39 11.79 -6.97
N GLY A 268 10.21 11.16 -8.14
CA GLY A 268 9.75 9.78 -8.30
C GLY A 268 8.32 9.51 -7.84
N GLY A 269 7.55 10.54 -7.42
CA GLY A 269 6.20 10.39 -6.86
C GLY A 269 5.18 9.90 -7.86
N THR A 270 5.50 10.02 -9.13
CA THR A 270 4.73 9.54 -10.27
C THR A 270 5.72 9.37 -11.43
N SER A 271 5.29 8.69 -12.49
CA SER A 271 6.07 8.53 -13.73
C SER A 271 5.23 8.99 -14.92
N ARG A 272 5.82 9.36 -16.04
CA ARG A 272 5.12 9.80 -17.27
C ARG A 272 4.14 10.96 -17.08
N PHE A 273 4.26 11.71 -15.99
CA PHE A 273 3.26 12.70 -15.62
C PHE A 273 3.29 13.94 -16.52
N PHE A 274 4.47 14.34 -16.99
CA PHE A 274 4.60 15.51 -17.87
C PHE A 274 3.92 15.29 -19.22
N SER A 275 4.13 14.14 -19.87
CA SER A 275 3.43 13.79 -21.11
C SER A 275 1.92 13.58 -20.89
N ALA A 276 1.51 12.96 -19.78
CA ALA A 276 0.11 12.79 -19.43
C ALA A 276 -0.64 14.12 -19.23
N LEU A 277 0.01 15.15 -18.70
CA LEU A 277 -0.58 16.50 -18.57
C LEU A 277 -0.88 17.13 -19.93
N SER A 278 -0.06 16.88 -20.96
CA SER A 278 -0.29 17.35 -22.32
C SER A 278 -1.56 16.81 -22.92
N ASN A 279 -1.66 15.51 -22.83
CA ASN A 279 -2.81 14.72 -23.17
C ASN A 279 -4.10 15.24 -22.50
N LEU A 280 -4.02 15.58 -21.21
CA LEU A 280 -5.14 16.16 -20.47
C LEU A 280 -5.61 17.51 -21.01
N TYR A 281 -4.71 18.49 -21.12
CA TYR A 281 -5.17 19.82 -21.54
C TYR A 281 -5.57 19.84 -23.04
N HIS A 282 -5.00 18.97 -23.89
CA HIS A 282 -5.46 18.78 -25.27
C HIS A 282 -6.88 18.24 -25.34
N TYR A 283 -7.26 17.31 -24.45
CA TYR A 283 -8.63 16.80 -24.36
C TYR A 283 -9.66 17.92 -24.13
N TYR A 284 -9.29 18.94 -23.36
CA TYR A 284 -10.11 20.14 -23.12
C TYR A 284 -9.96 21.24 -24.18
N GLN A 285 -9.37 20.93 -25.34
CA GLN A 285 -9.11 21.88 -26.43
C GLN A 285 -8.30 23.11 -25.97
N LEU A 286 -7.37 22.89 -25.04
CA LEU A 286 -6.38 23.88 -24.64
C LEU A 286 -5.05 23.56 -25.31
N TYR A 287 -4.19 24.56 -25.41
CA TYR A 287 -2.80 24.35 -25.80
C TYR A 287 -1.86 25.10 -24.86
N SER A 288 -0.66 24.55 -24.70
CA SER A 288 0.40 25.21 -23.95
C SER A 288 1.25 26.09 -24.87
N ALA A 289 1.39 27.37 -24.52
CA ALA A 289 2.36 28.25 -25.16
C ALA A 289 3.78 27.89 -24.70
N ARG A 290 3.94 27.68 -23.40
CA ARG A 290 5.19 27.29 -22.74
C ARG A 290 4.95 26.44 -21.50
N LYS A 291 5.94 25.60 -21.16
CA LYS A 291 5.99 24.85 -19.91
C LYS A 291 7.40 24.90 -19.34
N TYR A 292 7.48 24.79 -18.02
CA TYR A 292 8.73 24.69 -17.28
C TYR A 292 8.65 23.52 -16.33
N VAL A 293 9.69 22.71 -16.27
CA VAL A 293 9.90 21.73 -15.19
C VAL A 293 11.18 22.11 -14.49
N GLU A 294 11.06 22.43 -13.21
CA GLU A 294 12.16 22.82 -12.34
C GLU A 294 12.32 21.77 -11.25
N GLN A 295 13.55 21.28 -11.09
CA GLN A 295 13.92 20.25 -10.13
C GLN A 295 14.93 20.82 -9.13
N PHE A 296 14.65 20.63 -7.84
CA PHE A 296 15.39 21.23 -6.73
C PHE A 296 16.21 20.20 -5.96
N SER A 297 17.29 20.64 -5.30
CA SER A 297 18.19 19.76 -4.57
C SER A 297 17.58 19.10 -3.34
N ASN A 298 16.47 19.64 -2.81
CA ASN A 298 15.67 19.02 -1.76
C ASN A 298 14.71 17.91 -2.26
N GLY A 299 14.79 17.53 -3.54
CA GLY A 299 14.01 16.42 -4.08
C GLY A 299 12.58 16.78 -4.49
N ILE A 300 12.31 18.06 -4.74
CA ILE A 300 11.00 18.55 -5.22
C ILE A 300 11.07 18.86 -6.71
N THR A 301 9.98 18.56 -7.41
CA THR A 301 9.74 18.92 -8.81
C THR A 301 8.57 19.90 -8.87
N ILE A 302 8.73 21.01 -9.60
CA ILE A 302 7.66 21.97 -9.88
C ILE A 302 7.47 22.10 -11.39
N ILE A 303 6.25 21.84 -11.86
CA ILE A 303 5.83 22.03 -13.26
C ILE A 303 4.98 23.30 -13.33
N SER A 304 5.31 24.22 -14.23
CA SER A 304 4.47 25.38 -14.54
C SER A 304 3.97 25.30 -15.97
N LEU A 305 2.65 25.26 -16.14
CA LEU A 305 1.95 25.19 -17.41
C LEU A 305 1.28 26.54 -17.70
N TYR A 306 1.50 27.08 -18.90
CA TYR A 306 0.81 28.28 -19.39
C TYR A 306 -0.15 27.88 -20.50
N LEU A 307 -1.45 27.89 -20.19
CA LEU A 307 -2.51 27.32 -21.02
C LEU A 307 -3.39 28.41 -21.63
N ASN A 308 -3.70 28.22 -22.91
CA ASN A 308 -4.54 29.10 -23.70
C ASN A 308 -5.66 28.28 -24.38
N PRO A 309 -6.84 28.86 -24.62
CA PRO A 309 -7.90 28.19 -25.36
C PRO A 309 -7.55 28.12 -26.85
N MET A 310 -7.94 27.03 -27.52
CA MET A 310 -7.73 26.93 -28.97
C MET A 310 -8.50 28.03 -29.73
N PRO A 311 -7.87 28.73 -30.70
CA PRO A 311 -8.56 29.75 -31.50
C PRO A 311 -9.75 29.18 -32.25
N GLY A 312 -10.93 29.81 -32.14
CA GLY A 312 -12.15 29.35 -32.81
C GLY A 312 -12.78 28.09 -32.21
N SER A 313 -12.33 27.64 -31.05
CA SER A 313 -12.88 26.48 -30.34
C SER A 313 -14.31 26.72 -29.83
N SER A 314 -15.15 25.68 -29.92
CA SER A 314 -16.46 25.62 -29.28
C SER A 314 -16.41 25.09 -27.84
N ALA A 315 -15.21 24.97 -27.25
CA ALA A 315 -15.03 24.45 -25.91
C ALA A 315 -15.66 25.38 -24.85
N PRO A 316 -15.98 24.82 -23.67
CA PRO A 316 -16.43 25.62 -22.54
C PRO A 316 -15.44 26.74 -22.18
N PRO A 317 -15.88 27.79 -21.45
CA PRO A 317 -15.00 28.84 -20.96
C PRO A 317 -13.75 28.27 -20.29
N ILE A 318 -12.60 28.91 -20.53
CA ILE A 318 -11.30 28.42 -20.07
C ILE A 318 -11.28 28.24 -18.54
N GLU A 319 -12.01 29.07 -17.80
CA GLU A 319 -12.18 28.99 -16.35
C GLU A 319 -12.70 27.61 -15.92
N ASN A 320 -13.73 27.10 -16.61
CA ASN A 320 -14.33 25.80 -16.31
C ASN A 320 -13.41 24.64 -16.72
N SER A 321 -12.78 24.77 -17.89
CA SER A 321 -11.85 23.76 -18.42
C SER A 321 -10.62 23.60 -17.53
N ILE A 322 -10.08 24.70 -17.00
CA ILE A 322 -8.89 24.69 -16.15
C ILE A 322 -9.16 24.07 -14.77
N VAL A 323 -10.30 24.37 -14.16
CA VAL A 323 -10.70 23.72 -12.90
C VAL A 323 -10.79 22.19 -13.11
N GLN A 324 -11.32 21.75 -14.25
CA GLN A 324 -11.40 20.33 -14.57
C GLN A 324 -10.00 19.71 -14.80
N VAL A 325 -9.11 20.40 -15.52
CA VAL A 325 -7.71 19.98 -15.69
C VAL A 325 -7.02 19.82 -14.34
N MET A 326 -7.23 20.72 -13.37
CA MET A 326 -6.64 20.57 -12.04
C MET A 326 -7.17 19.33 -11.30
N LYS A 327 -8.49 19.08 -11.33
CA LYS A 327 -9.06 17.89 -10.68
C LYS A 327 -8.55 16.60 -11.32
N GLU A 328 -8.50 16.53 -12.65
CA GLU A 328 -8.07 15.34 -13.39
C GLU A 328 -6.55 15.13 -13.38
N ALA A 329 -5.75 16.18 -13.21
CA ALA A 329 -4.31 16.05 -12.99
C ALA A 329 -3.99 15.24 -11.73
N SER A 330 -4.83 15.29 -10.68
CA SER A 330 -4.68 14.41 -9.51
C SER A 330 -4.85 12.92 -9.84
N LEU A 331 -5.77 12.59 -10.74
CA LEU A 331 -6.01 11.21 -11.17
C LEU A 331 -4.87 10.70 -12.04
N LEU A 332 -4.37 11.56 -12.95
CA LEU A 332 -3.17 11.26 -13.73
C LEU A 332 -1.94 11.12 -12.86
N TYR A 333 -1.82 11.86 -11.75
CA TYR A 333 -0.73 11.66 -10.82
C TYR A 333 -0.74 10.24 -10.22
N CYS A 334 -1.93 9.71 -9.90
CA CYS A 334 -2.11 8.35 -9.39
C CYS A 334 -1.92 7.25 -10.44
N LEU A 335 -2.43 7.46 -11.66
CA LEU A 335 -2.43 6.49 -12.76
C LEU A 335 -2.05 7.17 -14.09
N PRO A 336 -0.78 7.58 -14.25
CA PRO A 336 -0.31 8.29 -15.43
C PRO A 336 -0.27 7.41 -16.68
N ASP A 337 0.00 6.11 -16.52
CA ASP A 337 0.10 5.12 -17.60
C ASP A 337 -1.21 4.33 -17.76
N ASN A 338 -2.34 5.05 -17.84
CA ASN A 338 -3.65 4.42 -17.97
C ASN A 338 -3.96 4.11 -19.46
N PRO A 339 -4.04 2.81 -19.86
CA PRO A 339 -4.28 2.42 -21.25
C PRO A 339 -5.67 2.79 -21.78
N PHE A 340 -6.60 3.21 -20.92
CA PHE A 340 -7.94 3.66 -21.33
C PHE A 340 -8.00 5.17 -21.60
N PHE A 341 -6.93 5.90 -21.30
CA PHE A 341 -6.83 7.33 -21.59
C PHE A 341 -6.02 7.56 -22.88
N LEU A 342 -6.65 8.13 -23.90
CA LEU A 342 -6.07 8.46 -25.23
C LEU A 342 -5.42 7.28 -25.96
N ASN A 343 -6.11 6.14 -25.99
CA ASN A 343 -5.65 5.01 -26.79
C ASN A 343 -5.98 5.21 -28.27
N HIS A 344 -5.13 4.68 -29.15
CA HIS A 344 -5.10 4.84 -30.61
C HIS A 344 -6.34 4.31 -31.36
N LEU A 345 -7.31 3.73 -30.64
CA LEU A 345 -8.44 2.98 -31.17
C LEU A 345 -9.75 3.60 -30.64
N ASN A 346 -10.12 4.78 -31.15
CA ASN A 346 -11.46 5.39 -31.10
C ASN A 346 -12.14 5.64 -29.72
N SER A 347 -11.53 5.33 -28.57
CA SER A 347 -12.15 5.59 -27.25
C SER A 347 -11.77 6.98 -26.70
N ASN A 348 -12.71 7.94 -26.76
CA ASN A 348 -12.56 9.31 -26.23
C ASN A 348 -12.94 9.44 -24.74
N HIS A 349 -12.49 8.52 -23.89
CA HIS A 349 -12.77 8.59 -22.45
C HIS A 349 -12.12 9.82 -21.82
N ALA A 350 -12.89 10.53 -20.99
CA ALA A 350 -12.33 11.53 -20.08
C ALA A 350 -11.40 10.84 -19.06
N VAL A 351 -10.47 11.57 -18.43
CA VAL A 351 -9.54 10.98 -17.44
C VAL A 351 -10.30 10.28 -16.32
N GLN A 352 -11.42 10.83 -15.85
CA GLN A 352 -12.24 10.20 -14.83
C GLN A 352 -12.81 8.85 -15.30
N GLU A 353 -13.40 8.81 -16.49
CA GLU A 353 -13.94 7.57 -17.10
C GLU A 353 -12.83 6.53 -17.31
N ALA A 354 -11.68 6.95 -17.84
CA ALA A 354 -10.54 6.07 -18.05
C ALA A 354 -9.99 5.52 -16.73
N THR A 355 -9.90 6.36 -15.69
CA THR A 355 -9.45 5.93 -14.35
C THR A 355 -10.44 4.97 -13.72
N TYR A 356 -11.75 5.24 -13.85
CA TYR A 356 -12.80 4.31 -13.45
C TYR A 356 -12.69 2.98 -14.20
N ALA A 357 -12.52 3.01 -15.52
CA ALA A 357 -12.31 1.83 -16.36
C ALA A 357 -11.11 1.00 -15.88
N TYR A 358 -10.02 1.66 -15.50
CA TYR A 358 -8.85 0.99 -14.93
C TYR A 358 -9.12 0.34 -13.58
N CYS A 359 -9.86 1.01 -12.70
CA CYS A 359 -10.24 0.44 -11.41
C CYS A 359 -11.12 -0.79 -11.58
N GLY A 360 -12.13 -0.70 -12.45
CA GLY A 360 -13.00 -1.82 -12.79
C GLY A 360 -12.27 -2.95 -13.52
N TRP A 361 -11.26 -2.64 -14.35
CA TRP A 361 -10.40 -3.64 -14.99
C TRP A 361 -9.64 -4.48 -13.96
N VAL A 362 -9.02 -3.83 -12.98
CA VAL A 362 -8.30 -4.52 -11.91
C VAL A 362 -9.29 -5.28 -11.02
N PHE A 363 -10.46 -4.71 -10.70
CA PHE A 363 -11.50 -5.39 -9.93
C PHE A 363 -12.00 -6.65 -10.64
N ALA A 364 -12.36 -6.55 -11.93
CA ALA A 364 -12.82 -7.67 -12.75
C ALA A 364 -11.76 -8.79 -12.84
N GLN A 365 -10.47 -8.44 -12.96
CA GLN A 365 -9.37 -9.40 -12.91
C GLN A 365 -9.37 -10.22 -11.61
N HIS A 366 -9.76 -9.62 -10.49
CA HIS A 366 -9.81 -10.29 -9.19
C HIS A 366 -11.11 -11.04 -8.93
N PHE A 367 -12.24 -10.63 -9.51
CA PHE A 367 -13.56 -11.09 -9.05
C PHE A 367 -14.53 -11.58 -10.15
N CYS A 368 -14.19 -11.53 -11.44
CA CYS A 368 -14.99 -12.18 -12.48
C CYS A 368 -15.03 -13.70 -12.28
N ASN A 369 -16.21 -14.30 -12.48
CA ASN A 369 -16.54 -15.70 -12.15
C ASN A 369 -15.41 -16.69 -12.48
N ARG A 370 -14.72 -17.18 -11.43
CA ARG A 370 -13.49 -17.98 -11.55
C ARG A 370 -13.74 -19.49 -11.53
N LEU A 371 -14.85 -19.92 -10.92
CA LEU A 371 -15.17 -21.33 -10.70
C LEU A 371 -16.58 -21.60 -11.22
N GLY A 372 -16.67 -22.23 -12.40
CA GLY A 372 -17.95 -22.54 -13.03
C GLY A 372 -18.77 -23.62 -12.29
N PRO A 373 -20.01 -23.90 -12.75
CA PRO A 373 -20.90 -24.92 -12.16
C PRO A 373 -20.28 -26.32 -12.05
N ALA A 374 -19.33 -26.64 -12.92
CA ALA A 374 -18.59 -27.90 -12.88
C ALA A 374 -17.77 -28.08 -11.60
N TYR A 375 -17.14 -27.01 -11.10
CA TYR A 375 -16.40 -27.05 -9.83
C TYR A 375 -17.34 -27.31 -8.65
N LEU A 376 -18.53 -26.70 -8.67
CA LEU A 376 -19.55 -26.90 -7.63
C LEU A 376 -20.02 -28.35 -7.56
N HIS A 377 -20.32 -28.95 -8.72
CA HIS A 377 -20.69 -30.37 -8.77
C HIS A 377 -19.56 -31.26 -8.26
N LEU A 378 -18.31 -30.96 -8.61
CA LEU A 378 -17.16 -31.74 -8.13
C LEU A 378 -16.97 -31.64 -6.61
N LYS A 379 -17.07 -30.41 -6.06
CA LYS A 379 -16.99 -30.18 -4.61
C LYS A 379 -18.07 -30.96 -3.85
N ASN A 380 -19.29 -31.00 -4.37
CA ASN A 380 -20.39 -31.71 -3.72
C ASN A 380 -20.23 -33.25 -3.75
N VAL A 381 -19.41 -33.79 -4.64
CA VAL A 381 -19.13 -35.24 -4.74
C VAL A 381 -17.92 -35.64 -3.90
N LEU A 382 -16.96 -34.75 -3.69
CA LEU A 382 -15.70 -35.04 -3.03
C LEU A 382 -15.74 -34.67 -1.54
N ASP A 383 -15.32 -35.60 -0.68
CA ASP A 383 -15.18 -35.37 0.77
C ASP A 383 -13.91 -34.56 1.10
N GLU A 384 -14.08 -33.28 1.48
CA GLU A 384 -12.97 -32.39 1.86
C GLU A 384 -12.22 -32.82 3.13
N SER A 385 -12.82 -33.70 3.96
CA SER A 385 -12.13 -34.27 5.12
C SER A 385 -11.11 -35.35 4.72
N ASN A 386 -11.23 -35.87 3.50
CA ASN A 386 -10.24 -36.76 2.90
C ASN A 386 -9.11 -35.94 2.24
N PRO A 387 -7.84 -36.09 2.69
CA PRO A 387 -6.73 -35.31 2.16
C PRO A 387 -6.51 -35.43 0.65
N ALA A 388 -6.72 -36.61 0.05
CA ALA A 388 -6.51 -36.82 -1.38
C ALA A 388 -7.58 -36.10 -2.23
N HIS A 389 -8.82 -36.08 -1.75
CA HIS A 389 -9.91 -35.37 -2.42
C HIS A 389 -9.74 -33.85 -2.34
N ALA A 390 -9.32 -33.34 -1.19
CA ALA A 390 -9.05 -31.92 -0.98
C ALA A 390 -7.91 -31.40 -1.86
N GLU A 391 -6.84 -32.19 -2.07
CA GLU A 391 -5.74 -31.87 -2.98
C GLU A 391 -6.24 -31.72 -4.43
N VAL A 392 -6.99 -32.70 -4.92
CA VAL A 392 -7.57 -32.66 -6.28
C VAL A 392 -8.49 -31.46 -6.47
N LEU A 393 -9.35 -31.15 -5.48
CA LEU A 393 -10.20 -29.96 -5.52
C LEU A 393 -9.37 -28.68 -5.60
N ASN A 394 -8.31 -28.56 -4.79
CA ASN A 394 -7.44 -27.38 -4.78
C ASN A 394 -6.68 -27.20 -6.10
N ASP A 395 -6.17 -28.29 -6.70
CA ASP A 395 -5.47 -28.23 -7.97
C ASP A 395 -6.41 -27.82 -9.13
N ILE A 396 -7.63 -28.37 -9.16
CA ILE A 396 -8.65 -28.00 -10.15
C ILE A 396 -9.09 -26.55 -9.96
N LYS A 397 -9.28 -26.13 -8.70
CA LYS A 397 -9.57 -24.73 -8.35
C LYS A 397 -8.49 -23.79 -8.88
N ARG A 398 -7.20 -24.13 -8.68
CA ARG A 398 -6.06 -23.35 -9.20
C ARG A 398 -6.10 -23.27 -10.72
N ARG A 399 -6.37 -24.38 -11.41
CA ARG A 399 -6.41 -24.43 -12.87
C ARG A 399 -7.54 -23.59 -13.49
N PHE A 400 -8.77 -23.69 -12.98
CA PHE A 400 -9.89 -22.90 -13.52
C PHE A 400 -9.71 -21.38 -13.33
N ARG A 401 -9.02 -20.99 -12.26
CA ARG A 401 -8.62 -19.60 -12.02
C ARG A 401 -7.61 -19.08 -13.04
N GLU A 402 -6.79 -19.96 -13.63
CA GLU A 402 -5.79 -19.58 -14.62
C GLU A 402 -6.36 -19.43 -16.03
N GLU A 403 -7.45 -20.14 -16.37
CA GLU A 403 -7.89 -20.33 -17.75
C GLU A 403 -9.10 -19.44 -18.19
N THR A 404 -9.86 -18.80 -17.28
CA THR A 404 -11.19 -18.22 -17.65
C THR A 404 -11.19 -16.75 -18.09
N PHE A 405 -10.47 -15.84 -17.42
CA PHE A 405 -10.44 -14.40 -17.75
C PHE A 405 -9.02 -13.84 -17.68
N THR A 406 -8.44 -13.48 -18.83
CA THR A 406 -7.12 -12.84 -18.89
C THR A 406 -7.25 -11.33 -18.78
N ARG A 407 -6.15 -10.67 -18.38
CA ARG A 407 -6.12 -9.22 -18.27
C ARG A 407 -6.38 -8.56 -19.64
N GLU A 408 -5.86 -9.15 -20.70
CA GLU A 408 -6.01 -8.71 -22.07
C GLU A 408 -7.45 -8.88 -22.57
N SER A 409 -8.11 -10.00 -22.25
CA SER A 409 -9.50 -10.22 -22.67
C SER A 409 -10.45 -9.23 -22.01
N ILE A 410 -10.26 -8.93 -20.72
CA ILE A 410 -11.08 -7.92 -20.02
C ILE A 410 -10.85 -6.52 -20.64
N ALA A 411 -9.60 -6.16 -20.97
CA ALA A 411 -9.31 -4.89 -21.63
C ALA A 411 -9.99 -4.78 -23.01
N GLN A 412 -10.01 -5.86 -23.80
CA GLN A 412 -10.72 -5.91 -25.08
C GLN A 412 -12.22 -5.68 -24.91
N VAL A 413 -12.86 -6.25 -23.89
CA VAL A 413 -14.28 -6.00 -23.57
C VAL A 413 -14.52 -4.53 -23.24
N ILE A 414 -13.66 -3.91 -22.43
CA ILE A 414 -13.76 -2.48 -22.08
C ILE A 414 -13.70 -1.61 -23.34
N HIS A 415 -12.78 -1.91 -24.27
CA HIS A 415 -12.67 -1.19 -25.54
C HIS A 415 -13.86 -1.44 -26.48
N ALA A 416 -14.37 -2.68 -26.55
CA ALA A 416 -15.49 -3.04 -27.41
C ALA A 416 -16.82 -2.40 -26.95
N HIS A 417 -16.96 -2.14 -25.64
CA HIS A 417 -18.21 -1.66 -25.03
C HIS A 417 -18.03 -0.30 -24.32
N SER A 418 -17.27 0.63 -24.91
CA SER A 418 -16.92 1.93 -24.30
C SER A 418 -18.13 2.75 -23.85
N GLU A 419 -19.24 2.71 -24.60
CA GLU A 419 -20.49 3.41 -24.22
C GLU A 419 -21.11 2.83 -22.94
N LEU A 420 -21.06 1.51 -22.74
CA LEU A 420 -21.55 0.88 -21.50
C LEU A 420 -20.64 1.23 -20.32
N ILE A 421 -19.32 1.29 -20.53
CA ILE A 421 -18.36 1.75 -19.52
C ILE A 421 -18.63 3.19 -19.09
N ARG A 422 -18.98 4.06 -20.04
CA ARG A 422 -19.40 5.44 -19.74
C ARG A 422 -20.67 5.47 -18.89
N LEU A 423 -21.68 4.66 -19.20
CA LEU A 423 -22.91 4.58 -18.39
C LEU A 423 -22.64 4.02 -16.98
N LEU A 424 -21.77 3.02 -16.87
CA LEU A 424 -21.29 2.48 -15.59
C LEU A 424 -20.54 3.54 -14.76
N TYR A 425 -19.72 4.37 -15.40
CA TYR A 425 -19.10 5.52 -14.74
C TYR A 425 -20.13 6.56 -14.28
N VAL A 426 -21.14 6.88 -15.11
CA VAL A 426 -22.21 7.82 -14.72
C VAL A 426 -22.93 7.32 -13.47
N ASN A 427 -23.30 6.04 -13.44
CA ASN A 427 -23.91 5.40 -12.27
C ASN A 427 -23.02 5.50 -11.02
N PHE A 428 -21.72 5.18 -11.15
CA PHE A 428 -20.75 5.35 -10.05
C PHE A 428 -20.65 6.80 -9.55
N ALA A 429 -20.57 7.76 -10.49
CA ALA A 429 -20.41 9.16 -10.16
C ALA A 429 -21.67 9.73 -9.49
N MET A 430 -22.87 9.35 -9.91
CA MET A 430 -24.11 9.80 -9.26
C MET A 430 -24.19 9.46 -7.77
N VAL A 431 -23.50 8.40 -7.34
CA VAL A 431 -23.42 7.99 -5.94
C VAL A 431 -22.26 8.67 -5.21
N HIS A 432 -21.07 8.71 -5.82
CA HIS A 432 -19.83 9.08 -5.11
C HIS A 432 -19.30 10.49 -5.39
N TYR A 433 -19.88 11.22 -6.34
CA TYR A 433 -19.48 12.58 -6.63
C TYR A 433 -19.91 13.50 -5.47
N PRO A 434 -19.00 14.26 -4.83
CA PRO A 434 -19.35 15.14 -3.72
C PRO A 434 -20.40 16.18 -4.16
N ALA A 435 -21.40 16.42 -3.31
CA ALA A 435 -22.35 17.50 -3.52
C ALA A 435 -21.60 18.85 -3.55
N VAL A 436 -21.97 19.70 -4.50
CA VAL A 436 -21.41 21.04 -4.62
C VAL A 436 -21.97 21.88 -3.46
N ASP A 437 -21.12 22.41 -2.56
CA ASP A 437 -21.56 23.41 -1.59
C ASP A 437 -22.13 24.63 -2.35
N ASP A 438 -23.27 25.17 -1.89
CA ASP A 438 -24.00 26.34 -2.45
C ASP A 438 -23.11 27.58 -2.71
N ALA A 439 -21.87 27.60 -2.18
CA ALA A 439 -20.89 28.66 -2.36
C ALA A 439 -20.13 28.64 -3.70
N SER A 440 -20.19 27.56 -4.51
CA SER A 440 -19.56 27.55 -5.84
C SER A 440 -20.60 27.84 -6.93
N LEU A 441 -20.47 29.00 -7.57
CA LEU A 441 -21.46 29.56 -8.50
C LEU A 441 -21.70 28.76 -9.80
N MET A 442 -20.94 27.71 -10.10
CA MET A 442 -21.06 26.93 -11.35
C MET A 442 -20.74 25.43 -11.15
N PRO A 443 -21.57 24.49 -11.65
CA PRO A 443 -21.26 23.06 -11.64
C PRO A 443 -20.05 22.73 -12.55
N THR A 444 -19.23 21.75 -12.17
CA THR A 444 -18.04 21.32 -12.95
C THR A 444 -18.44 20.76 -14.32
N LEU A 445 -17.53 20.81 -15.30
CA LEU A 445 -17.78 20.24 -16.64
C LEU A 445 -18.02 18.73 -16.62
N SER A 446 -17.41 18.01 -15.67
CA SER A 446 -17.75 16.60 -15.44
C SER A 446 -19.19 16.46 -14.98
N TYR A 447 -19.64 17.28 -14.02
CA TYR A 447 -21.01 17.20 -13.50
C TYR A 447 -22.04 17.59 -14.54
N GLN A 448 -21.77 18.61 -15.35
CA GLN A 448 -22.62 18.97 -16.50
C GLN A 448 -22.73 17.81 -17.51
N ARG A 449 -21.62 17.13 -17.82
CA ARG A 449 -21.63 15.92 -18.68
C ARG A 449 -22.44 14.78 -18.06
N LEU A 450 -22.36 14.59 -16.74
CA LEU A 450 -23.19 13.62 -16.00
C LEU A 450 -24.69 13.96 -16.14
N GLN A 451 -25.07 15.24 -16.06
CA GLN A 451 -26.47 15.66 -16.19
C GLN A 451 -27.05 15.53 -17.60
N THR A 452 -26.22 15.64 -18.66
CA THR A 452 -26.69 15.47 -20.05
C THR A 452 -27.03 14.02 -20.40
N THR A 453 -26.49 13.05 -19.66
CA THR A 453 -26.76 11.63 -19.87
C THR A 453 -27.84 11.21 -18.87
N GLN A 454 -28.96 10.65 -19.32
CA GLN A 454 -29.99 10.17 -18.39
C GLN A 454 -29.37 9.09 -17.48
N PRO A 455 -29.28 9.31 -16.16
CA PRO A 455 -28.69 8.34 -15.26
C PRO A 455 -29.62 7.13 -15.17
N LEU A 456 -29.07 5.95 -15.43
CA LEU A 456 -29.78 4.68 -15.30
C LEU A 456 -29.64 4.16 -13.87
N THR A 457 -30.72 3.61 -13.32
CA THR A 457 -30.62 2.85 -12.07
C THR A 457 -29.82 1.57 -12.28
N ASP A 458 -29.47 0.91 -11.18
CA ASP A 458 -28.75 -0.35 -11.23
C ASP A 458 -29.52 -1.44 -12.01
N GLU A 459 -30.85 -1.50 -11.86
CA GLU A 459 -31.70 -2.45 -12.59
C GLU A 459 -31.77 -2.12 -14.08
N GLU A 460 -31.95 -0.84 -14.42
CA GLU A 460 -32.02 -0.38 -15.81
C GLU A 460 -30.69 -0.61 -16.54
N LEU A 461 -29.57 -0.37 -15.85
CA LEU A 461 -28.24 -0.58 -16.39
C LEU A 461 -27.95 -2.07 -16.58
N TYR A 462 -28.35 -2.92 -15.62
CA TYR A 462 -28.27 -4.37 -15.73
C TYR A 462 -29.05 -4.90 -16.95
N ASP A 463 -30.29 -4.47 -17.11
CA ASP A 463 -31.14 -4.84 -18.25
C ASP A 463 -30.56 -4.38 -19.58
N LYS A 464 -30.01 -3.16 -19.63
CA LYS A 464 -29.35 -2.62 -20.82
C LYS A 464 -28.12 -3.45 -21.21
N ILE A 465 -27.25 -3.76 -20.26
CA ILE A 465 -26.06 -4.60 -20.49
C ILE A 465 -26.48 -5.96 -21.07
N ARG A 466 -27.48 -6.63 -20.49
CA ARG A 466 -27.94 -7.96 -20.95
C ARG A 466 -28.58 -7.95 -22.34
N ARG A 467 -29.25 -6.86 -22.72
CA ARG A 467 -29.89 -6.73 -24.05
C ARG A 467 -28.89 -6.37 -25.14
N THR A 468 -27.83 -5.64 -24.80
CA THR A 468 -26.85 -5.13 -25.78
C THR A 468 -25.67 -6.07 -25.99
N VAL A 469 -25.32 -6.91 -25.00
CA VAL A 469 -24.11 -7.73 -25.03
C VAL A 469 -24.45 -9.21 -25.28
N PRO A 470 -24.20 -9.75 -26.49
CA PRO A 470 -24.56 -11.15 -26.81
C PRO A 470 -23.58 -12.17 -26.21
N SER A 471 -22.31 -11.79 -26.01
CA SER A 471 -21.28 -12.65 -25.43
C SER A 471 -21.48 -12.80 -23.93
N LYS A 472 -21.59 -14.04 -23.44
CA LYS A 472 -21.68 -14.32 -22.00
C LYS A 472 -20.43 -13.92 -21.23
N GLN A 473 -19.25 -13.97 -21.86
CA GLN A 473 -17.99 -13.59 -21.23
C GLN A 473 -17.90 -12.07 -21.04
N ASP A 474 -18.23 -11.31 -22.09
CA ASP A 474 -18.28 -9.85 -22.04
C ASP A 474 -19.31 -9.37 -21.02
N LEU A 475 -20.46 -10.05 -20.96
CA LEU A 475 -21.51 -9.79 -19.98
C LEU A 475 -20.99 -9.92 -18.55
N GLN A 476 -20.26 -11.00 -18.23
CA GLN A 476 -19.69 -11.21 -16.89
C GLN A 476 -18.67 -10.13 -16.50
N VAL A 477 -17.91 -9.61 -17.46
CA VAL A 477 -16.99 -8.50 -17.22
C VAL A 477 -17.76 -7.23 -16.88
N LEU A 478 -18.79 -6.88 -17.66
CA LEU A 478 -19.58 -5.66 -17.42
C LEU A 478 -20.46 -5.77 -16.16
N GLU A 479 -20.95 -6.98 -15.82
CA GLU A 479 -21.61 -7.26 -14.55
C GLU A 479 -20.67 -7.03 -13.36
N ALA A 480 -19.38 -7.39 -13.48
CA ALA A 480 -18.39 -7.13 -12.43
C ALA A 480 -18.19 -5.63 -12.16
N PHE A 481 -18.30 -4.77 -13.17
CA PHE A 481 -18.27 -3.31 -13.00
C PHE A 481 -19.52 -2.80 -12.24
N LEU A 482 -20.69 -3.33 -12.56
CA LEU A 482 -21.91 -2.99 -11.83
C LEU A 482 -21.84 -3.46 -10.36
N ILE A 483 -21.30 -4.66 -10.13
CA ILE A 483 -21.01 -5.18 -8.79
C ILE A 483 -20.05 -4.25 -8.05
N PHE A 484 -18.98 -3.78 -8.70
CA PHE A 484 -18.05 -2.82 -8.11
C PHE A 484 -18.78 -1.56 -7.63
N ASN A 485 -19.59 -0.93 -8.50
CA ASN A 485 -20.35 0.28 -8.15
C ASN A 485 -21.25 0.08 -6.93
N LYS A 486 -22.04 -0.99 -6.91
CA LYS A 486 -22.97 -1.32 -5.83
C LYS A 486 -22.31 -1.48 -4.46
N ASN A 487 -21.05 -1.91 -4.45
CA ASN A 487 -20.35 -2.30 -3.23
C ASN A 487 -19.37 -1.24 -2.74
N VAL A 488 -19.12 -0.14 -3.46
CA VAL A 488 -18.26 0.94 -2.96
C VAL A 488 -19.01 1.73 -1.87
N LEU A 489 -18.45 1.79 -0.67
CA LEU A 489 -19.01 2.53 0.48
C LEU A 489 -18.32 3.88 0.70
N ARG A 490 -17.01 3.95 0.46
CA ARG A 490 -16.18 5.17 0.50
C ARG A 490 -15.11 5.09 -0.57
N THR A 491 -14.74 6.23 -1.14
CA THR A 491 -13.60 6.31 -2.07
C THR A 491 -12.96 7.67 -2.05
N ASN A 492 -11.63 7.72 -2.16
CA ASN A 492 -10.89 8.97 -2.34
C ASN A 492 -10.86 9.44 -3.81
N PHE A 493 -11.55 8.77 -4.74
CA PHE A 493 -11.48 9.02 -6.19
C PHE A 493 -11.55 10.51 -6.57
N TYR A 494 -12.43 11.29 -5.93
CA TYR A 494 -12.61 12.72 -6.22
C TYR A 494 -11.69 13.66 -5.42
N GLN A 495 -10.92 13.15 -4.44
CA GLN A 495 -10.00 13.99 -3.66
C GLN A 495 -8.78 14.43 -4.49
N PRO A 496 -8.40 15.72 -4.48
CA PRO A 496 -7.33 16.22 -5.35
C PRO A 496 -5.90 15.96 -4.85
N THR A 497 -5.73 15.61 -3.58
CA THR A 497 -4.41 15.53 -2.90
C THR A 497 -3.92 14.09 -2.68
N LYS A 498 -4.56 13.12 -3.33
CA LYS A 498 -4.29 11.68 -3.18
C LYS A 498 -3.04 11.23 -3.95
N VAL A 499 -2.39 10.16 -3.45
CA VAL A 499 -1.23 9.51 -4.09
C VAL A 499 -1.53 8.15 -4.73
N ALA A 500 -2.64 7.53 -4.32
CA ALA A 500 -3.19 6.29 -4.85
C ALA A 500 -4.70 6.31 -4.67
N LEU A 501 -5.41 5.46 -5.42
CA LEU A 501 -6.86 5.32 -5.31
C LEU A 501 -7.20 4.28 -4.25
N SER A 502 -8.18 4.57 -3.40
CA SER A 502 -8.67 3.66 -2.37
C SER A 502 -10.19 3.57 -2.38
N PHE A 503 -10.68 2.35 -2.14
CA PHE A 503 -12.10 2.03 -2.11
C PHE A 503 -12.39 1.15 -0.90
N ARG A 504 -13.30 1.59 -0.02
CA ARG A 504 -13.88 0.75 1.05
C ARG A 504 -15.07 0.00 0.45
N LEU A 505 -15.00 -1.32 0.38
CA LEU A 505 -15.99 -2.17 -0.28
C LEU A 505 -16.81 -3.01 0.70
N ALA A 506 -18.13 -3.08 0.48
CA ALA A 506 -18.98 -4.12 1.07
C ALA A 506 -18.62 -5.49 0.47
N PRO A 507 -18.40 -6.54 1.27
CA PRO A 507 -17.92 -7.84 0.78
C PRO A 507 -19.03 -8.76 0.27
N ASP A 508 -20.28 -8.28 0.17
CA ASP A 508 -21.49 -9.04 -0.21
C ASP A 508 -21.41 -9.74 -1.57
N PHE A 509 -20.55 -9.26 -2.45
CA PHE A 509 -20.36 -9.85 -3.78
C PHE A 509 -19.45 -11.09 -3.79
N LEU A 510 -18.75 -11.38 -2.70
CA LEU A 510 -17.84 -12.52 -2.62
C LEU A 510 -18.64 -13.84 -2.56
N ALA A 511 -18.31 -14.79 -3.44
CA ALA A 511 -18.98 -16.08 -3.45
C ALA A 511 -18.61 -16.91 -2.21
N GLU A 512 -19.61 -17.33 -1.43
CA GLU A 512 -19.45 -18.13 -0.21
C GLU A 512 -18.70 -19.46 -0.45
N ILE A 513 -18.84 -20.02 -1.66
CA ILE A 513 -18.12 -21.23 -2.03
C ILE A 513 -16.59 -21.05 -2.04
N GLU A 514 -16.12 -19.86 -2.42
CA GLU A 514 -14.69 -19.52 -2.48
C GLU A 514 -14.21 -18.93 -1.15
N TYR A 515 -15.06 -18.13 -0.53
CA TYR A 515 -14.79 -17.35 0.67
C TYR A 515 -15.85 -17.67 1.74
N PRO A 516 -15.79 -18.87 2.37
CA PRO A 516 -16.85 -19.37 3.25
C PRO A 516 -17.10 -18.51 4.48
N LYS A 517 -16.05 -17.85 4.99
CA LYS A 517 -16.20 -16.80 5.99
C LYS A 517 -16.26 -15.46 5.27
N LYS A 518 -17.41 -14.80 5.32
CA LYS A 518 -17.58 -13.46 4.75
C LYS A 518 -16.74 -12.45 5.56
N PRO A 519 -15.88 -11.65 4.93
CA PRO A 519 -15.21 -10.54 5.61
C PRO A 519 -16.22 -9.52 6.16
N PHE A 520 -15.81 -8.72 7.16
CA PHE A 520 -16.55 -7.54 7.58
C PHE A 520 -16.29 -6.35 6.65
N GLY A 521 -15.04 -6.24 6.18
CA GLY A 521 -14.65 -5.13 5.34
C GLY A 521 -13.44 -5.40 4.46
N LEU A 522 -13.46 -4.78 3.29
CA LEU A 522 -12.42 -4.80 2.30
C LEU A 522 -12.01 -3.37 1.96
N ASN A 523 -10.72 -3.06 1.99
CA ASN A 523 -10.16 -1.90 1.29
C ASN A 523 -9.40 -2.39 0.06
N PHE A 524 -9.66 -1.77 -1.08
CA PHE A 524 -9.00 -2.02 -2.34
C PHE A 524 -8.21 -0.79 -2.74
N VAL A 525 -6.90 -0.94 -2.93
CA VAL A 525 -5.97 0.18 -3.17
C VAL A 525 -5.20 -0.02 -4.47
N ILE A 526 -5.21 0.99 -5.32
CA ILE A 526 -4.54 0.99 -6.62
C ILE A 526 -3.60 2.20 -6.69
N GLY A 527 -2.30 1.94 -6.74
CA GLY A 527 -1.29 2.93 -7.12
C GLY A 527 -0.72 2.65 -8.51
N ASN A 528 -0.04 3.62 -9.10
CA ASN A 528 0.69 3.42 -10.36
C ASN A 528 1.62 2.18 -10.31
N GLU A 529 2.35 2.07 -9.21
CA GLU A 529 3.45 1.14 -9.03
C GLU A 529 3.12 -0.07 -8.13
N PHE A 530 1.88 -0.20 -7.64
CA PHE A 530 1.47 -1.36 -6.83
C PHE A 530 -0.03 -1.66 -6.90
N ARG A 531 -0.39 -2.84 -6.44
CA ARG A 531 -1.77 -3.24 -6.10
C ARG A 531 -1.83 -3.64 -4.63
N GLY A 532 -2.92 -3.32 -3.95
CA GLY A 532 -3.06 -3.70 -2.55
C GLY A 532 -4.49 -3.97 -2.13
N PHE A 533 -4.61 -4.82 -1.11
CA PHE A 533 -5.87 -5.10 -0.42
C PHE A 533 -5.67 -4.99 1.08
N HIS A 534 -6.74 -4.69 1.81
CA HIS A 534 -6.84 -4.85 3.25
C HIS A 534 -8.14 -5.58 3.57
N ILE A 535 -8.10 -6.71 4.23
CA ILE A 535 -9.27 -7.50 4.61
C ILE A 535 -9.38 -7.50 6.13
N ARG A 536 -10.58 -7.30 6.66
CA ARG A 536 -10.89 -7.46 8.08
C ARG A 536 -12.15 -8.29 8.29
N PHE A 537 -12.17 -9.13 9.32
CA PHE A 537 -13.28 -10.04 9.65
C PHE A 537 -14.20 -9.54 10.77
N ARG A 538 -13.83 -8.46 11.46
CA ARG A 538 -14.68 -7.75 12.42
C ARG A 538 -14.52 -6.24 12.22
N ASP A 539 -15.36 -5.46 12.89
CA ASP A 539 -15.21 -4.01 12.91
C ASP A 539 -13.91 -3.62 13.65
N VAL A 540 -13.78 -4.06 14.89
CA VAL A 540 -12.52 -3.95 15.64
C VAL A 540 -11.61 -5.08 15.17
N ALA A 541 -10.62 -4.78 14.34
CA ALA A 541 -9.76 -5.80 13.75
C ALA A 541 -8.33 -5.32 13.52
N ARG A 542 -7.39 -6.27 13.57
CA ARG A 542 -5.96 -5.99 13.61
C ARG A 542 -5.16 -7.02 12.81
N GLY A 543 -4.13 -6.54 12.11
CA GLY A 543 -3.45 -7.35 11.12
C GLY A 543 -2.14 -6.78 10.60
N GLY A 544 -1.21 -7.68 10.27
CA GLY A 544 0.05 -7.30 9.62
C GLY A 544 -0.14 -6.81 8.19
N ILE A 545 0.72 -5.89 7.72
CA ILE A 545 0.82 -5.49 6.31
C ILE A 545 2.02 -6.19 5.67
N ARG A 546 1.80 -6.97 4.60
CA ARG A 546 2.83 -7.73 3.90
C ARG A 546 3.17 -7.10 2.55
N ILE A 547 4.47 -7.07 2.20
CA ILE A 547 4.91 -6.74 0.84
C ILE A 547 5.36 -8.02 0.12
N VAL A 548 4.70 -8.34 -1.00
CA VAL A 548 5.03 -9.50 -1.83
C VAL A 548 5.98 -9.09 -2.96
N MET A 549 7.26 -9.42 -2.81
CA MET A 549 8.28 -9.12 -3.82
C MET A 549 8.32 -10.19 -4.92
N SER A 550 8.22 -9.77 -6.18
CA SER A 550 8.29 -10.66 -7.35
C SER A 550 9.67 -10.61 -7.99
N ARG A 551 10.28 -11.77 -8.25
CA ARG A 551 11.65 -11.88 -8.79
C ARG A 551 11.73 -11.64 -10.30
N ASN A 552 10.67 -12.01 -11.04
CA ASN A 552 10.57 -11.89 -12.49
C ASN A 552 9.10 -11.68 -12.92
N LYS A 553 8.86 -11.56 -14.23
CA LYS A 553 7.53 -11.31 -14.81
C LYS A 553 6.55 -12.44 -14.59
N GLU A 554 7.05 -13.68 -14.60
CA GLU A 554 6.25 -14.88 -14.39
C GLU A 554 5.74 -14.93 -12.94
N ASN A 555 6.64 -14.75 -11.97
CA ASN A 555 6.28 -14.66 -10.55
C ASN A 555 5.32 -13.49 -10.29
N TYR A 556 5.55 -12.32 -10.91
CA TYR A 556 4.66 -11.16 -10.76
C TYR A 556 3.24 -11.47 -11.26
N SER A 557 3.10 -12.09 -12.43
CA SER A 557 1.80 -12.48 -12.99
C SER A 557 1.06 -13.51 -12.11
N ILE A 558 1.77 -14.44 -11.48
CA ILE A 558 1.19 -15.41 -10.53
C ILE A 558 0.72 -14.68 -9.27
N ASN A 559 1.61 -13.90 -8.63
CA ASN A 559 1.30 -13.16 -7.42
C ASN A 559 0.14 -12.18 -7.63
N GLN A 560 0.07 -11.52 -8.79
CA GLN A 560 -1.02 -10.62 -9.13
C GLN A 560 -2.37 -11.33 -9.17
N ARG A 561 -2.45 -12.56 -9.71
CA ARG A 561 -3.71 -13.32 -9.79
C ARG A 561 -4.19 -13.80 -8.42
N MET A 562 -3.25 -14.22 -7.57
CA MET A 562 -3.49 -14.79 -6.24
C MET A 562 -3.54 -13.77 -5.10
N LEU A 563 -3.29 -12.48 -5.39
CA LEU A 563 -3.11 -11.43 -4.39
C LEU A 563 -4.25 -11.36 -3.35
N PHE A 564 -5.50 -11.35 -3.83
CA PHE A 564 -6.67 -11.30 -2.95
C PHE A 564 -6.84 -12.59 -2.13
N ASP A 565 -6.63 -13.75 -2.77
CA ASP A 565 -6.75 -15.06 -2.12
C ASP A 565 -5.74 -15.22 -0.98
N GLU A 566 -4.48 -14.82 -1.22
CA GLU A 566 -3.44 -14.82 -0.20
C GLU A 566 -3.83 -13.89 0.97
N ASN A 567 -4.27 -12.67 0.67
CA ASN A 567 -4.69 -11.73 1.71
C ASN A 567 -5.88 -12.26 2.53
N TYR A 568 -6.86 -12.90 1.88
CA TYR A 568 -8.01 -13.50 2.54
C TYR A 568 -7.58 -14.63 3.47
N ALA A 569 -6.74 -15.55 2.99
CA ALA A 569 -6.24 -16.69 3.77
C ALA A 569 -5.44 -16.24 5.00
N LEU A 570 -4.57 -15.24 4.83
CA LEU A 570 -3.80 -14.63 5.93
C LEU A 570 -4.72 -13.95 6.95
N ALA A 571 -5.68 -13.14 6.50
CA ALA A 571 -6.62 -12.45 7.40
C ALA A 571 -7.54 -13.45 8.14
N SER A 572 -7.99 -14.52 7.47
CA SER A 572 -8.84 -15.56 8.05
C SER A 572 -8.08 -16.35 9.12
N THR A 573 -6.82 -16.73 8.83
CA THR A 573 -5.93 -17.40 9.80
C THR A 573 -5.64 -16.50 10.99
N GLN A 574 -5.47 -15.19 10.77
CA GLN A 574 -5.30 -14.21 11.85
C GLN A 574 -6.53 -14.19 12.77
N SER A 575 -7.75 -14.33 12.22
CA SER A 575 -8.98 -14.36 13.02
C SER A 575 -9.04 -15.57 13.95
N LEU A 576 -8.49 -16.72 13.53
CA LEU A 576 -8.37 -17.90 14.39
C LEU A 576 -7.32 -17.73 15.51
N LYS A 577 -6.35 -16.82 15.34
CA LYS A 577 -5.33 -16.51 16.35
C LYS A 577 -5.83 -15.49 17.38
N ASN A 578 -6.65 -14.54 16.96
CA ASN A 578 -7.07 -13.41 17.78
C ASN A 578 -8.27 -13.70 18.72
N LYS A 579 -8.65 -14.97 18.91
CA LYS A 579 -9.84 -15.39 19.69
C LYS A 579 -9.89 -14.95 21.17
N ASP A 580 -8.77 -14.49 21.73
CA ASP A 580 -8.66 -14.06 23.15
C ASP A 580 -8.54 -12.55 23.33
N ILE A 581 -8.61 -11.80 22.25
CA ILE A 581 -8.40 -10.35 22.24
C ILE A 581 -9.59 -9.65 21.56
N PRO A 582 -9.83 -8.36 21.85
CA PRO A 582 -10.93 -7.62 21.24
C PRO A 582 -10.86 -7.54 19.72
N GLU A 583 -9.66 -7.54 19.13
CA GLU A 583 -9.51 -7.34 17.69
C GLU A 583 -9.67 -8.63 16.89
N GLY A 584 -10.68 -8.71 16.01
CA GLY A 584 -10.77 -9.76 15.00
C GLY A 584 -9.59 -9.77 14.00
N GLY A 585 -9.53 -10.79 13.15
CA GLY A 585 -8.46 -10.92 12.17
C GLY A 585 -8.52 -9.89 11.05
N ALA A 586 -7.38 -9.25 10.75
CA ALA A 586 -7.18 -8.48 9.54
C ALA A 586 -5.84 -8.79 8.86
N LYS A 587 -5.70 -8.38 7.60
CA LYS A 587 -4.42 -8.39 6.87
C LYS A 587 -4.42 -7.39 5.73
N GLY A 588 -3.28 -6.74 5.53
CA GLY A 588 -2.99 -5.99 4.31
C GLY A 588 -1.92 -6.69 3.48
N ILE A 589 -2.05 -6.59 2.16
CA ILE A 589 -1.06 -7.06 1.21
C ILE A 589 -0.77 -5.96 0.18
N ILE A 590 0.49 -5.84 -0.19
CA ILE A 590 0.97 -4.91 -1.22
C ILE A 590 1.81 -5.72 -2.20
N LEU A 591 1.46 -5.64 -3.48
CA LEU A 591 2.23 -6.20 -4.58
C LEU A 591 2.83 -5.05 -5.40
N PRO A 592 4.12 -4.72 -5.17
CA PRO A 592 4.86 -3.78 -6.00
C PRO A 592 5.04 -4.32 -7.42
N SER A 593 4.96 -3.43 -8.40
CA SER A 593 5.37 -3.68 -9.78
C SER A 593 6.87 -3.98 -9.82
N LEU A 594 7.33 -4.68 -10.87
CA LEU A 594 8.74 -5.00 -11.02
C LEU A 594 9.60 -3.72 -11.03
N GLY A 595 10.61 -3.68 -10.16
CA GLY A 595 11.51 -2.52 -10.01
C GLY A 595 10.94 -1.35 -9.19
N ALA A 596 9.69 -1.43 -8.72
CA ALA A 596 9.12 -0.40 -7.86
C ALA A 596 9.77 -0.42 -6.47
N ASN A 597 9.85 0.77 -5.84
CA ASN A 597 10.40 0.90 -4.49
C ASN A 597 9.38 0.40 -3.44
N PRO A 598 9.67 -0.68 -2.68
CA PRO A 598 8.71 -1.27 -1.74
C PRO A 598 8.24 -0.30 -0.66
N ARG A 599 9.15 0.51 -0.12
CA ARG A 599 8.84 1.49 0.92
C ARG A 599 7.88 2.54 0.39
N ARG A 600 8.09 3.04 -0.82
CA ARG A 600 7.18 4.00 -1.45
C ARG A 600 5.78 3.42 -1.65
N CYS A 601 5.69 2.16 -2.08
CA CYS A 601 4.41 1.46 -2.22
C CYS A 601 3.68 1.39 -0.88
N PHE A 602 4.39 1.06 0.21
CA PHE A 602 3.83 1.07 1.56
C PHE A 602 3.35 2.46 1.98
N GLU A 603 4.16 3.49 1.80
CA GLU A 603 3.80 4.86 2.17
C GLU A 603 2.53 5.32 1.44
N LYS A 604 2.43 5.07 0.13
CA LYS A 604 1.25 5.39 -0.67
C LYS A 604 0.02 4.57 -0.30
N TYR A 605 0.20 3.28 0.03
CA TYR A 605 -0.88 2.42 0.48
C TYR A 605 -1.50 2.93 1.78
N VAL A 606 -0.65 3.28 2.75
CA VAL A 606 -1.10 3.82 4.04
C VAL A 606 -1.76 5.18 3.86
N ASP A 607 -1.15 6.09 3.09
CA ASP A 607 -1.72 7.44 2.84
C ASP A 607 -3.11 7.35 2.19
N ALA A 608 -3.29 6.49 1.18
CA ALA A 608 -4.57 6.31 0.51
C ALA A 608 -5.64 5.64 1.40
N ILE A 609 -5.25 4.78 2.34
CA ILE A 609 -6.21 4.26 3.34
C ILE A 609 -6.59 5.35 4.33
N LEU A 610 -5.62 6.17 4.78
CA LEU A 610 -5.88 7.28 5.69
C LEU A 610 -6.89 8.26 5.11
N ASP A 611 -6.86 8.51 3.80
CA ASP A 611 -7.87 9.32 3.10
C ASP A 611 -9.32 8.89 3.42
N LEU A 612 -9.56 7.57 3.63
CA LEU A 612 -10.88 7.02 3.94
C LEU A 612 -11.22 7.07 5.44
N LEU A 613 -10.22 7.17 6.32
CA LEU A 613 -10.38 7.11 7.78
C LEU A 613 -10.48 8.50 8.42
N ILE A 614 -9.81 9.50 7.84
CA ILE A 614 -9.83 10.88 8.35
C ILE A 614 -10.87 11.71 7.59
N PRO A 615 -11.59 12.62 8.26
CA PRO A 615 -12.41 13.59 7.56
C PRO A 615 -11.54 14.41 6.60
N GLY A 616 -11.96 14.53 5.34
CA GLY A 616 -11.25 15.33 4.34
C GLY A 616 -11.09 16.79 4.78
N GLN A 617 -9.90 17.17 5.23
CA GLN A 617 -9.53 18.55 5.54
C GLN A 617 -8.31 18.94 4.69
N SER A 618 -8.53 19.18 3.40
CA SER A 618 -7.47 19.71 2.52
C SER A 618 -7.57 21.24 2.45
N PRO A 619 -6.52 22.00 2.83
CA PRO A 619 -6.45 23.42 2.53
C PRO A 619 -6.42 23.62 1.01
N GLY A 620 -7.40 24.37 0.47
CA GLY A 620 -7.51 24.72 -0.95
C GLY A 620 -8.68 24.07 -1.69
N ILE A 621 -9.09 22.85 -1.34
CA ILE A 621 -10.27 22.17 -1.91
C ILE A 621 -10.86 21.26 -0.81
N LYS A 622 -11.94 21.71 -0.15
CA LYS A 622 -12.60 20.99 0.94
C LYS A 622 -13.72 20.08 0.42
N GLU A 623 -13.39 19.08 -0.39
CA GLU A 623 -14.39 18.08 -0.78
C GLU A 623 -14.48 16.99 0.30
N ARG A 624 -15.61 16.95 1.00
CA ARG A 624 -15.92 15.83 1.90
C ARG A 624 -16.16 14.57 1.08
N LEU A 625 -15.68 13.44 1.58
CA LEU A 625 -15.98 12.15 0.99
C LEU A 625 -17.47 11.86 1.12
N VAL A 626 -18.06 11.26 0.09
CA VAL A 626 -19.35 10.60 0.23
C VAL A 626 -19.14 9.34 1.06
N ASP A 627 -19.80 9.30 2.21
CA ASP A 627 -19.71 8.22 3.17
C ASP A 627 -21.03 7.47 3.26
N LEU A 628 -21.13 6.34 2.56
CA LEU A 628 -22.29 5.45 2.62
C LEU A 628 -22.24 4.49 3.82
N TYR A 629 -21.09 4.40 4.51
CA TYR A 629 -20.93 3.55 5.69
C TYR A 629 -21.46 4.25 6.96
N GLY A 630 -21.28 5.57 7.05
CA GLY A 630 -21.90 6.43 8.06
C GLY A 630 -21.40 6.24 9.50
N LYS A 631 -20.34 5.44 9.72
CA LYS A 631 -19.76 5.17 11.04
C LYS A 631 -18.24 5.40 11.05
N PRO A 632 -17.65 5.91 12.14
CA PRO A 632 -16.19 5.98 12.27
C PRO A 632 -15.57 4.58 12.12
N GLU A 633 -14.42 4.50 11.43
CA GLU A 633 -13.65 3.26 11.30
C GLU A 633 -12.27 3.45 11.91
N LEU A 634 -11.79 2.42 12.61
CA LEU A 634 -10.41 2.35 13.11
C LEU A 634 -9.75 1.09 12.55
N LEU A 635 -8.50 1.24 12.11
CA LEU A 635 -7.66 0.14 11.66
C LEU A 635 -6.40 0.08 12.51
N PHE A 636 -5.97 -1.14 12.82
CA PHE A 636 -4.76 -1.39 13.59
C PHE A 636 -3.80 -2.23 12.76
N PHE A 637 -2.76 -1.60 12.22
CA PHE A 637 -1.74 -2.25 11.42
C PHE A 637 -0.66 -2.87 12.32
N GLY A 638 -0.14 -4.00 11.88
CA GLY A 638 1.07 -4.59 12.43
C GLY A 638 2.14 -4.78 11.35
N PRO A 639 3.36 -5.09 11.75
CA PRO A 639 4.39 -5.49 10.82
C PRO A 639 4.15 -6.92 10.30
N ASP A 640 4.61 -7.18 9.09
CA ASP A 640 4.78 -8.51 8.51
C ASP A 640 6.03 -8.51 7.61
N GLU A 641 6.21 -9.53 6.77
CA GLU A 641 7.30 -9.63 5.80
C GLU A 641 7.39 -8.34 4.96
N GLY A 642 8.53 -7.66 5.10
CA GLY A 642 8.88 -6.46 4.36
C GLY A 642 8.36 -5.14 4.92
N THR A 643 7.78 -5.08 6.14
CA THR A 643 7.22 -3.83 6.69
C THR A 643 7.63 -3.43 8.11
N ALA A 644 8.45 -4.24 8.79
CA ALA A 644 8.79 -4.02 10.20
C ALA A 644 9.38 -2.64 10.51
N ASP A 645 10.27 -2.13 9.66
CA ASP A 645 10.96 -0.84 9.81
C ASP A 645 10.09 0.39 9.45
N MET A 646 8.87 0.17 8.96
CA MET A 646 8.00 1.24 8.44
C MET A 646 6.79 1.56 9.34
N MET A 647 6.60 0.81 10.43
CA MET A 647 5.47 1.04 11.36
C MET A 647 5.54 2.39 12.09
N ASP A 648 6.75 2.83 12.41
CA ASP A 648 7.01 4.12 13.06
C ASP A 648 6.60 5.30 12.17
N TRP A 649 6.96 5.20 10.88
CA TRP A 649 6.57 6.18 9.88
C TRP A 649 5.05 6.23 9.74
N ALA A 650 4.37 5.08 9.65
CA ALA A 650 2.91 5.05 9.47
C ALA A 650 2.15 5.68 10.65
N ALA A 651 2.58 5.45 11.90
CA ALA A 651 1.98 6.10 13.07
C ALA A 651 2.20 7.62 13.08
N THR A 652 3.42 8.06 12.79
CA THR A 652 3.76 9.49 12.75
C THR A 652 3.02 10.18 11.61
N HIS A 653 2.96 9.55 10.43
CA HIS A 653 2.22 10.04 9.28
C HIS A 653 0.72 10.17 9.57
N ALA A 654 0.11 9.18 10.23
CA ALA A 654 -1.29 9.29 10.67
C ALA A 654 -1.50 10.50 11.60
N ARG A 655 -0.56 10.74 12.54
CA ARG A 655 -0.60 11.92 13.43
C ARG A 655 -0.53 13.22 12.64
N GLU A 656 0.42 13.35 11.71
CA GLU A 656 0.60 14.53 10.84
C GLU A 656 -0.62 14.80 9.96
N ARG A 657 -1.30 13.73 9.51
CA ARG A 657 -2.55 13.79 8.74
C ARG A 657 -3.78 14.16 9.57
N GLY A 658 -3.66 14.32 10.90
CA GLY A 658 -4.74 14.77 11.77
C GLY A 658 -5.44 13.65 12.56
N ALA A 659 -4.87 12.46 12.65
CA ALA A 659 -5.40 11.34 13.43
C ALA A 659 -5.11 11.43 14.95
N GLU A 660 -5.19 12.64 15.54
CA GLU A 660 -4.73 12.92 16.91
C GLU A 660 -5.35 11.99 17.98
N LYS A 661 -6.58 11.52 17.75
CA LYS A 661 -7.29 10.63 18.68
C LYS A 661 -6.80 9.18 18.68
N TRP A 662 -6.17 8.69 17.61
CA TRP A 662 -5.93 7.25 17.44
C TRP A 662 -4.60 6.89 16.75
N TRP A 663 -3.75 7.87 16.40
CA TRP A 663 -2.45 7.62 15.77
C TRP A 663 -1.54 6.68 16.57
N LYS A 664 -1.59 6.73 17.92
CA LYS A 664 -0.82 5.87 18.84
C LYS A 664 -1.12 4.39 18.67
N SER A 665 -2.40 4.08 18.41
CA SER A 665 -2.91 2.73 18.19
C SER A 665 -2.90 2.31 16.72
N PHE A 666 -2.72 3.24 15.78
CA PHE A 666 -2.83 2.97 14.34
C PHE A 666 -1.88 1.87 13.88
N THR A 667 -0.66 1.85 14.41
CA THR A 667 0.29 0.76 14.19
C THR A 667 0.78 0.16 15.50
N THR A 668 1.21 -1.10 15.42
CA THR A 668 1.83 -1.87 16.50
C THR A 668 3.23 -2.31 16.12
N GLY A 669 4.03 -2.76 17.09
CA GLY A 669 5.43 -3.14 16.81
C GLY A 669 6.30 -1.91 16.51
N LYS A 670 5.95 -0.77 17.09
CA LYS A 670 6.69 0.48 16.99
C LYS A 670 7.98 0.42 17.81
N SER A 671 8.91 1.35 17.55
CA SER A 671 10.06 1.52 18.44
C SER A 671 9.62 1.90 19.85
N ALA A 672 10.17 1.22 20.85
CA ALA A 672 9.91 1.55 22.26
C ALA A 672 10.44 2.95 22.60
N GLU A 673 11.65 3.26 22.12
CA GLU A 673 12.36 4.48 22.48
C GLU A 673 11.70 5.75 21.92
N HIS A 674 11.19 5.71 20.69
CA HIS A 674 10.68 6.92 20.03
C HIS A 674 9.16 6.99 19.98
N LEU A 675 8.46 5.85 20.01
CA LEU A 675 7.01 5.78 19.80
C LEU A 675 6.27 4.87 20.79
N GLY A 676 6.94 4.39 21.84
CA GLY A 676 6.29 3.66 22.94
C GLY A 676 5.73 2.29 22.57
N GLY A 677 6.27 1.64 21.54
CA GLY A 677 5.93 0.25 21.20
C GLY A 677 6.43 -0.75 22.25
N VAL A 678 5.97 -2.00 22.16
CA VAL A 678 6.36 -3.09 23.07
C VAL A 678 7.12 -4.16 22.28
N PRO A 679 8.47 -4.16 22.29
CA PRO A 679 9.27 -5.10 21.51
C PRO A 679 9.04 -6.54 21.94
N HIS A 680 8.41 -7.32 21.07
CA HIS A 680 8.09 -8.72 21.35
C HIS A 680 9.35 -9.55 21.59
N ASP A 681 10.41 -9.21 20.87
CA ASP A 681 11.68 -9.89 20.93
C ASP A 681 12.39 -9.66 22.28
N THR A 682 12.51 -8.41 22.72
CA THR A 682 13.18 -8.04 23.98
C THR A 682 12.50 -8.67 25.21
N TYR A 683 11.18 -8.80 25.18
CA TYR A 683 10.39 -9.31 26.30
C TYR A 683 9.92 -10.76 26.14
N GLY A 684 10.33 -11.44 25.06
CA GLY A 684 10.00 -12.84 24.80
C GLY A 684 8.51 -13.12 24.68
N MET A 685 7.71 -12.16 24.20
CA MET A 685 6.24 -12.21 24.27
C MET A 685 5.65 -13.47 23.62
N THR A 686 6.08 -13.79 22.40
CA THR A 686 5.64 -15.01 21.70
C THR A 686 6.15 -16.28 22.37
N SER A 687 7.42 -16.31 22.77
CA SER A 687 8.04 -17.48 23.40
C SER A 687 7.43 -17.79 24.76
N LEU A 688 7.00 -16.79 25.54
CA LEU A 688 6.28 -17.01 26.80
C LEU A 688 5.00 -17.83 26.60
N SER A 689 4.26 -17.57 25.51
CA SER A 689 3.07 -18.33 25.15
C SER A 689 3.43 -19.79 24.79
N VAL A 690 4.41 -19.99 23.91
CA VAL A 690 4.89 -21.33 23.50
C VAL A 690 5.36 -22.12 24.73
N ARG A 691 6.11 -21.46 25.62
CA ARG A 691 6.64 -22.06 26.85
C ARG A 691 5.55 -22.49 27.81
N GLN A 692 4.40 -21.81 27.89
CA GLN A 692 3.30 -22.28 28.74
C GLN A 692 2.74 -23.63 28.27
N TYR A 693 2.70 -23.89 26.96
CA TYR A 693 2.32 -25.21 26.45
C TYR A 693 3.37 -26.26 26.81
N VAL A 694 4.65 -25.95 26.64
CA VAL A 694 5.75 -26.87 27.00
C VAL A 694 5.74 -27.18 28.51
N VAL A 695 5.64 -26.15 29.35
CA VAL A 695 5.53 -26.29 30.82
C VAL A 695 4.25 -27.03 31.20
N GLY A 696 3.14 -26.81 30.50
CA GLY A 696 1.90 -27.55 30.66
C GLY A 696 2.09 -29.05 30.46
N ILE A 697 2.78 -29.45 29.37
CA ILE A 697 3.14 -30.85 29.11
C ILE A 697 3.98 -31.40 30.27
N TYR A 698 5.00 -30.67 30.72
CA TYR A 698 5.86 -31.11 31.81
C TYR A 698 5.08 -31.35 33.10
N LYS A 699 4.23 -30.40 33.51
CA LYS A 699 3.39 -30.51 34.71
C LYS A 699 2.44 -31.70 34.62
N GLN A 700 1.76 -31.84 33.49
CA GLN A 700 0.72 -32.84 33.31
C GLN A 700 1.24 -34.28 33.22
N LEU A 701 2.48 -34.45 32.76
CA LEU A 701 3.14 -35.74 32.62
C LEU A 701 4.21 -36.01 33.69
N GLY A 702 4.39 -35.10 34.66
CA GLY A 702 5.39 -35.23 35.73
C GLY A 702 6.84 -35.23 35.23
N LEU A 703 7.12 -34.54 34.13
CA LEU A 703 8.44 -34.49 33.50
C LEU A 703 9.31 -33.40 34.13
N ARG A 704 10.61 -33.68 34.29
CA ARG A 704 11.60 -32.68 34.69
C ARG A 704 12.28 -32.13 33.44
N GLU A 705 12.21 -30.81 33.25
CA GLU A 705 12.73 -30.16 32.03
C GLU A 705 14.18 -30.52 31.73
N LYS A 706 15.05 -30.56 32.74
CA LYS A 706 16.49 -30.88 32.58
C LYS A 706 16.77 -32.28 32.01
N ASP A 707 15.80 -33.20 32.11
CA ASP A 707 15.93 -34.56 31.59
C ASP A 707 15.41 -34.69 30.15
N ILE A 708 14.75 -33.66 29.62
CA ILE A 708 14.10 -33.68 28.30
C ILE A 708 15.13 -33.34 27.22
N THR A 709 15.21 -34.19 26.21
CA THR A 709 15.96 -33.87 24.98
C THR A 709 15.13 -33.00 24.05
N LYS A 710 15.71 -31.92 23.53
CA LYS A 710 15.03 -30.97 22.64
C LYS A 710 15.73 -30.81 21.30
N VAL A 711 14.93 -30.82 20.23
CA VAL A 711 15.30 -30.27 18.91
C VAL A 711 14.58 -28.94 18.71
N GLN A 712 15.26 -27.97 18.10
CA GLN A 712 14.70 -26.67 17.77
C GLN A 712 15.07 -26.27 16.34
N THR A 713 14.10 -25.73 15.60
CA THR A 713 14.38 -24.93 14.40
C THR A 713 14.21 -23.45 14.74
N GLY A 714 14.92 -22.56 14.05
CA GLY A 714 15.06 -21.16 14.45
C GLY A 714 16.22 -21.00 15.43
N GLY A 715 17.22 -20.21 15.04
CA GLY A 715 18.49 -20.09 15.74
C GLY A 715 18.49 -19.08 16.88
N PRO A 716 19.64 -18.93 17.56
CA PRO A 716 19.87 -17.90 18.57
C PRO A 716 19.86 -16.48 18.01
N ASP A 717 19.85 -16.30 16.69
CA ASP A 717 19.66 -15.04 15.98
C ASP A 717 18.19 -14.59 15.88
N GLY A 718 17.26 -15.54 15.85
CA GLY A 718 15.83 -15.25 15.68
C GLY A 718 15.09 -14.94 16.98
N ASP A 719 13.97 -14.22 16.89
CA ASP A 719 13.18 -13.76 18.03
C ASP A 719 12.68 -14.90 18.92
N LEU A 720 11.99 -15.89 18.32
CA LEU A 720 11.46 -17.02 19.07
C LEU A 720 12.58 -17.96 19.52
N GLY A 721 13.56 -18.21 18.64
CA GLY A 721 14.61 -19.20 18.86
C GLY A 721 15.58 -18.81 19.97
N SER A 722 15.99 -17.54 20.01
CA SER A 722 16.81 -16.99 21.09
C SER A 722 16.07 -17.01 22.43
N ASN A 723 14.82 -16.54 22.48
CA ASN A 723 14.03 -16.51 23.70
C ASN A 723 13.70 -17.92 24.20
N GLU A 724 13.45 -18.88 23.32
CA GLU A 724 13.29 -20.29 23.71
C GLU A 724 14.58 -20.82 24.37
N ILE A 725 15.76 -20.47 23.86
CA ILE A 725 17.06 -20.79 24.50
C ILE A 725 17.22 -20.06 25.84
N LEU A 726 16.76 -18.83 25.99
CA LEU A 726 16.91 -18.08 27.24
C LEU A 726 15.93 -18.51 28.33
N LEU A 727 14.73 -18.97 27.95
CA LEU A 727 13.63 -19.31 28.87
C LEU A 727 13.60 -20.79 29.29
N SER A 728 14.33 -21.66 28.59
CA SER A 728 14.33 -23.11 28.88
C SER A 728 15.53 -23.55 29.72
N SER A 729 15.45 -24.78 30.23
CA SER A 729 16.55 -25.47 30.93
C SER A 729 16.76 -26.92 30.46
N ASP A 730 16.17 -27.25 29.30
CA ASP A 730 16.23 -28.57 28.67
C ASP A 730 17.61 -28.93 28.11
N LYS A 731 17.77 -30.22 27.77
CA LYS A 731 18.93 -30.73 27.04
C LYS A 731 18.73 -30.52 25.54
N THR A 732 19.04 -29.32 25.05
CA THR A 732 18.99 -29.02 23.62
C THR A 732 20.09 -29.79 22.88
N ILE A 733 19.71 -30.74 22.02
CA ILE A 733 20.66 -31.57 21.26
C ILE A 733 20.88 -31.07 19.84
N VAL A 734 19.93 -30.31 19.27
CA VAL A 734 20.02 -29.79 17.90
C VAL A 734 19.38 -28.41 17.80
N VAL A 735 20.07 -27.49 17.12
CA VAL A 735 19.52 -26.21 16.67
C VAL A 735 19.73 -26.08 15.16
N ILE A 736 18.66 -25.84 14.42
CA ILE A 736 18.66 -25.68 12.96
C ILE A 736 18.26 -24.24 12.63
N ASP A 737 19.12 -23.47 11.97
CA ASP A 737 18.82 -22.08 11.60
C ASP A 737 19.17 -21.75 10.14
N GLY A 738 19.12 -20.46 9.78
CA GLY A 738 19.43 -20.01 8.43
C GLY A 738 20.87 -20.27 7.99
N SER A 739 21.78 -20.41 8.95
CA SER A 739 23.22 -20.60 8.72
C SER A 739 23.66 -22.06 8.67
N GLY A 740 22.89 -22.99 9.25
CA GLY A 740 23.25 -24.41 9.25
C GLY A 740 22.56 -25.27 10.31
N VAL A 741 23.19 -26.41 10.59
CA VAL A 741 22.75 -27.40 11.57
C VAL A 741 23.85 -27.57 12.61
N LEU A 742 23.51 -27.27 13.86
CA LEU A 742 24.35 -27.51 15.04
C LEU A 742 23.75 -28.68 15.83
N ALA A 743 24.50 -29.75 16.01
CA ALA A 743 24.02 -30.97 16.66
C ALA A 743 25.06 -31.58 17.60
N ASP A 744 24.63 -32.03 18.77
CA ASP A 744 25.43 -32.83 19.70
C ASP A 744 24.52 -33.81 20.46
N PRO A 745 24.68 -35.13 20.26
CA PRO A 745 23.89 -36.14 20.97
C PRO A 745 24.00 -36.06 22.50
N HIS A 746 25.13 -35.55 23.01
CA HIS A 746 25.35 -35.37 24.45
C HIS A 746 24.77 -34.05 24.99
N GLY A 747 24.16 -33.23 24.13
CA GLY A 747 23.60 -31.92 24.46
C GLY A 747 24.60 -30.80 24.16
N LEU A 748 24.09 -29.72 23.55
CA LEU A 748 24.87 -28.54 23.23
C LEU A 748 25.23 -27.76 24.49
N ASN A 749 26.43 -27.16 24.51
CA ASN A 749 26.87 -26.36 25.65
C ASN A 749 25.92 -25.17 25.89
N ARG A 750 25.31 -25.13 27.08
CA ARG A 750 24.25 -24.16 27.37
C ARG A 750 24.74 -22.72 27.51
N GLU A 751 25.90 -22.53 28.14
CA GLU A 751 26.50 -21.19 28.30
C GLU A 751 26.81 -20.57 26.94
N GLU A 752 27.32 -21.38 26.02
CA GLU A 752 27.62 -20.95 24.66
C GLU A 752 26.35 -20.63 23.87
N LEU A 753 25.30 -21.46 23.95
CA LEU A 753 24.00 -21.13 23.34
C LEU A 753 23.41 -19.82 23.88
N VAL A 754 23.52 -19.58 25.19
CA VAL A 754 23.08 -18.32 25.82
C VAL A 754 23.91 -17.13 25.33
N ARG A 755 25.23 -17.31 25.14
CA ARG A 755 26.09 -16.27 24.55
C ARG A 755 25.62 -15.91 23.14
N LEU A 756 25.39 -16.90 22.28
CA LEU A 756 24.88 -16.67 20.92
C LEU A 756 23.51 -15.98 20.94
N ALA A 757 22.59 -16.43 21.80
CA ALA A 757 21.25 -15.87 21.92
C ALA A 757 21.26 -14.40 22.39
N LYS A 758 22.13 -14.05 23.34
CA LYS A 758 22.32 -12.66 23.78
C LYS A 758 22.98 -11.78 22.73
N LEU A 759 23.89 -12.33 21.94
CA LEU A 759 24.58 -11.63 20.85
C LEU A 759 23.77 -11.56 19.55
N ARG A 760 22.67 -12.31 19.45
CA ARG A 760 21.82 -12.41 18.24
C ARG A 760 22.60 -12.83 17.00
N VAL A 761 23.44 -13.85 17.17
CA VAL A 761 24.24 -14.43 16.07
C VAL A 761 23.83 -15.87 15.82
N PRO A 762 23.83 -16.34 14.55
CA PRO A 762 23.38 -17.68 14.22
C PRO A 762 24.40 -18.75 14.68
N VAL A 763 23.98 -20.02 14.67
CA VAL A 763 24.77 -21.17 15.15
C VAL A 763 26.09 -21.37 14.41
N SER A 764 26.27 -20.79 13.22
CA SER A 764 27.55 -20.78 12.52
C SER A 764 28.69 -20.12 13.30
N ASN A 765 28.36 -19.36 14.36
CA ASN A 765 29.28 -18.70 15.30
C ASN A 765 29.51 -19.49 16.60
N PHE A 766 28.98 -20.71 16.71
CA PHE A 766 29.20 -21.57 17.87
C PHE A 766 30.66 -21.98 17.99
N ASP A 767 31.23 -21.87 19.19
CA ASP A 767 32.58 -22.35 19.49
C ASP A 767 32.64 -23.89 19.42
N LYS A 768 33.24 -24.41 18.35
CA LYS A 768 33.38 -25.85 18.11
C LYS A 768 34.17 -26.58 19.20
N SER A 769 35.01 -25.89 19.98
CA SER A 769 35.73 -26.52 21.11
C SER A 769 34.80 -26.98 22.24
N LYS A 770 33.56 -26.47 22.27
CA LYS A 770 32.52 -26.82 23.24
C LYS A 770 31.64 -28.00 22.80
N LEU A 771 31.86 -28.55 21.60
CA LEU A 771 31.20 -29.76 21.14
C LEU A 771 31.86 -31.00 21.75
N SER A 772 31.06 -32.02 22.01
CA SER A 772 31.57 -33.35 22.29
C SER A 772 32.24 -33.95 21.04
N LYS A 773 32.93 -35.10 21.21
CA LYS A 773 33.52 -35.87 20.11
C LYS A 773 32.50 -36.31 19.05
N ASP A 774 31.21 -36.37 19.41
CA ASP A 774 30.12 -36.82 18.54
C ASP A 774 29.32 -35.63 17.98
N GLY A 775 29.62 -34.40 18.42
CA GLY A 775 28.97 -33.17 18.00
C GLY A 775 29.56 -32.57 16.72
N TYR A 776 28.74 -31.83 15.98
CA TYR A 776 29.13 -31.21 14.73
C TYR A 776 28.33 -29.93 14.41
N LEU A 777 28.92 -29.12 13.54
CA LEU A 777 28.31 -27.93 12.94
C LEU A 777 28.52 -28.01 11.42
N VAL A 778 27.43 -28.14 10.67
CA VAL A 778 27.41 -28.09 9.20
C VAL A 778 26.79 -26.77 8.79
N LYS A 779 27.54 -25.93 8.06
CA LYS A 779 27.05 -24.66 7.54
C LYS A 779 26.41 -24.86 6.16
N VAL A 780 25.47 -23.99 5.79
CA VAL A 780 24.78 -24.05 4.48
C VAL A 780 25.73 -23.92 3.28
N GLN A 781 26.88 -23.29 3.49
CA GLN A 781 27.94 -23.09 2.49
C GLN A 781 28.95 -24.22 2.42
N ASP A 782 28.89 -25.19 3.35
CA ASP A 782 29.83 -26.30 3.37
C ASP A 782 29.41 -27.35 2.32
N GLN A 783 30.41 -28.02 1.74
CA GLN A 783 30.27 -29.12 0.80
C GLN A 783 31.17 -30.28 1.24
N ASP A 784 30.75 -31.52 0.97
CA ASP A 784 31.50 -32.75 1.27
C ASP A 784 32.02 -32.86 2.71
N VAL A 785 31.22 -32.43 3.69
CA VAL A 785 31.58 -32.47 5.12
C VAL A 785 31.42 -33.87 5.68
N LYS A 786 32.50 -34.47 6.18
CA LYS A 786 32.45 -35.74 6.89
C LYS A 786 32.05 -35.54 8.36
N LEU A 787 30.91 -36.12 8.76
CA LEU A 787 30.41 -36.11 10.13
C LEU A 787 31.20 -37.08 11.03
N PRO A 788 31.14 -36.94 12.37
CA PRO A 788 31.73 -37.90 13.30
C PRO A 788 31.23 -39.34 13.12
N SER A 789 30.02 -39.53 12.57
CA SER A 789 29.46 -40.84 12.20
C SER A 789 30.15 -41.50 10.99
N GLY A 790 30.97 -40.74 10.24
CA GLY A 790 31.58 -41.15 8.99
C GLY A 790 30.76 -40.84 7.74
N GLU A 791 29.51 -40.39 7.89
CA GLU A 791 28.65 -39.92 6.78
C GLU A 791 29.23 -38.66 6.13
N VAL A 792 29.13 -38.57 4.81
CA VAL A 792 29.54 -37.38 4.04
C VAL A 792 28.30 -36.60 3.66
N VAL A 793 28.24 -35.35 4.11
CA VAL A 793 27.21 -34.38 3.74
C VAL A 793 27.68 -33.66 2.47
N LEU A 794 27.06 -33.98 1.34
CA LEU A 794 27.42 -33.41 0.04
C LEU A 794 27.13 -31.91 -0.02
N ASP A 795 25.91 -31.50 0.38
CA ASP A 795 25.46 -30.10 0.34
C ASP A 795 24.86 -29.67 1.68
N GLY A 796 25.45 -28.64 2.31
CA GLY A 796 25.00 -28.15 3.61
C GLY A 796 23.60 -27.51 3.58
N THR A 797 23.16 -26.97 2.44
CA THR A 797 21.83 -26.35 2.31
C THR A 797 20.73 -27.40 2.31
N ASP A 798 20.88 -28.46 1.53
CA ASP A 798 19.98 -29.62 1.51
C ASP A 798 19.96 -30.33 2.86
N PHE A 799 21.14 -30.51 3.48
CA PHE A 799 21.24 -31.07 4.82
C PHE A 799 20.45 -30.25 5.84
N ARG A 800 20.59 -28.93 5.85
CA ARG A 800 19.82 -28.03 6.71
C ARG A 800 18.33 -28.13 6.47
N ASN A 801 17.91 -28.19 5.20
CA ASN A 801 16.50 -28.25 4.83
C ASN A 801 15.82 -29.53 5.30
N ASN A 802 16.54 -30.66 5.35
CA ASN A 802 16.02 -31.97 5.73
C ASN A 802 16.41 -32.41 7.15
N ALA A 803 17.20 -31.62 7.87
CA ALA A 803 17.78 -31.98 9.16
C ALA A 803 16.76 -32.43 10.22
N HIS A 804 15.59 -31.79 10.26
CA HIS A 804 14.55 -32.10 11.25
C HIS A 804 13.95 -33.52 11.11
N PHE A 805 14.11 -34.17 9.96
CA PHE A 805 13.73 -35.58 9.77
C PHE A 805 14.75 -36.57 10.34
N ARG A 806 15.97 -36.12 10.63
CA ARG A 806 17.11 -36.99 10.94
C ARG A 806 17.31 -37.24 12.43
N PHE A 807 16.73 -36.42 13.28
CA PHE A 807 16.96 -36.44 14.72
C PHE A 807 15.76 -37.00 15.49
N LYS A 808 16.05 -37.67 16.60
CA LYS A 808 15.07 -38.18 17.56
C LYS A 808 15.26 -37.48 18.90
N ALA A 809 14.17 -36.99 19.50
CA ALA A 809 14.20 -36.32 20.80
C ALA A 809 12.84 -36.44 21.50
N ASP A 810 12.76 -36.05 22.77
CA ASP A 810 11.47 -36.01 23.47
C ASP A 810 10.60 -34.86 22.95
N LEU A 811 11.18 -33.67 22.79
CA LEU A 811 10.49 -32.44 22.42
C LEU A 811 11.03 -31.84 21.13
N PHE A 812 10.13 -31.42 20.24
CA PHE A 812 10.46 -30.57 19.10
C PHE A 812 9.70 -29.24 19.18
N VAL A 813 10.45 -28.14 19.21
CA VAL A 813 9.88 -26.78 19.21
C VAL A 813 10.34 -26.06 17.94
N PRO A 814 9.53 -26.02 16.88
CA PRO A 814 9.87 -25.21 15.74
C PRO A 814 9.65 -23.73 16.08
N CYS A 815 10.74 -22.97 16.22
CA CYS A 815 10.75 -21.52 16.46
C CYS A 815 11.06 -20.71 15.18
N GLY A 816 11.33 -21.40 14.07
CA GLY A 816 11.55 -20.83 12.75
C GLY A 816 11.50 -21.92 11.68
N GLY A 817 11.62 -21.52 10.41
CA GLY A 817 11.58 -22.45 9.28
C GLY A 817 10.63 -21.98 8.18
N ARG A 818 10.63 -22.69 7.06
CA ARG A 818 9.73 -22.42 5.93
C ARG A 818 8.32 -22.91 6.28
N PRO A 819 7.26 -22.18 5.87
CA PRO A 819 5.91 -22.75 5.88
C PRO A 819 5.88 -24.09 5.14
N GLU A 820 5.06 -25.01 5.64
CA GLU A 820 4.87 -26.35 5.08
C GLU A 820 6.15 -27.19 4.97
N ALA A 821 7.17 -26.89 5.79
CA ALA A 821 8.39 -27.68 5.89
C ALA A 821 8.09 -29.18 6.14
N VAL A 822 7.05 -29.45 6.94
CA VAL A 822 6.48 -30.78 7.08
C VAL A 822 5.05 -30.80 6.56
N ASN A 823 4.83 -31.58 5.51
CA ASN A 823 3.56 -31.76 4.85
C ASN A 823 3.24 -33.26 4.67
N ILE A 824 2.10 -33.58 4.05
CA ILE A 824 1.65 -34.98 3.95
C ILE A 824 2.61 -35.84 3.12
N SER A 825 3.32 -35.26 2.14
CA SER A 825 4.21 -36.01 1.26
C SER A 825 5.53 -36.41 1.96
N ASN A 826 5.95 -35.69 3.00
CA ASN A 826 7.23 -35.91 3.68
C ASN A 826 7.12 -36.27 5.18
N VAL A 827 5.92 -36.20 5.81
CA VAL A 827 5.73 -36.48 7.24
C VAL A 827 6.16 -37.90 7.65
N ALA A 828 6.21 -38.85 6.70
CA ALA A 828 6.72 -40.19 6.94
C ALA A 828 8.20 -40.19 7.41
N GLY A 829 8.98 -39.16 7.05
CA GLY A 829 10.36 -39.00 7.51
C GLY A 829 10.52 -38.67 9.00
N LEU A 830 9.43 -38.35 9.71
CA LEU A 830 9.41 -38.15 11.17
C LEU A 830 9.08 -39.42 11.96
N VAL A 831 9.07 -40.56 11.29
CA VAL A 831 8.70 -41.85 11.83
C VAL A 831 9.75 -42.86 11.41
N ASP A 832 10.17 -43.73 12.33
CA ASP A 832 11.12 -44.79 11.99
C ASP A 832 10.45 -45.98 11.28
N SER A 833 11.27 -46.97 10.89
CA SER A 833 10.83 -48.16 10.17
C SER A 833 9.78 -49.00 10.92
N GLU A 834 9.68 -48.84 12.24
CA GLU A 834 8.71 -49.56 13.09
C GLU A 834 7.42 -48.74 13.31
N GLY A 835 7.32 -47.55 12.71
CA GLY A 835 6.18 -46.67 12.88
C GLY A 835 6.24 -45.80 14.14
N LYS A 836 7.36 -45.78 14.87
CA LYS A 836 7.52 -44.97 16.08
C LYS A 836 7.95 -43.55 15.72
N PRO A 837 7.28 -42.51 16.24
CA PRO A 837 7.60 -41.13 15.91
C PRO A 837 8.95 -40.72 16.52
N HIS A 838 9.70 -39.87 15.81
CA HIS A 838 10.97 -39.31 16.25
C HIS A 838 10.82 -38.37 17.45
N PHE A 839 9.65 -37.76 17.61
CA PHE A 839 9.33 -36.81 18.67
C PHE A 839 8.07 -37.25 19.43
N LYS A 840 8.08 -37.12 20.77
CA LYS A 840 6.90 -37.40 21.61
C LYS A 840 5.99 -36.18 21.71
N TYR A 841 6.61 -34.99 21.81
CA TYR A 841 5.95 -33.72 22.03
C TYR A 841 6.34 -32.72 20.95
N ILE A 842 5.36 -32.01 20.40
CA ILE A 842 5.58 -30.94 19.42
C ILE A 842 4.77 -29.72 19.84
N VAL A 843 5.42 -28.57 19.96
CA VAL A 843 4.75 -27.29 20.25
C VAL A 843 5.19 -26.27 19.20
N GLU A 844 4.28 -25.90 18.30
CA GLU A 844 4.63 -25.04 17.18
C GLU A 844 4.74 -23.56 17.60
N GLY A 845 5.97 -23.01 17.56
CA GLY A 845 6.20 -21.57 17.67
C GLY A 845 6.14 -20.86 16.31
N ALA A 846 6.68 -21.48 15.27
CA ALA A 846 6.68 -20.98 13.91
C ALA A 846 5.30 -21.11 13.26
N ASN A 847 4.92 -20.10 12.46
CA ASN A 847 3.67 -20.12 11.73
C ASN A 847 3.71 -21.17 10.61
N LEU A 848 2.67 -22.02 10.54
CA LEU A 848 2.44 -22.96 9.45
C LEU A 848 3.62 -23.93 9.15
N PHE A 849 4.45 -24.28 10.14
CA PHE A 849 5.57 -25.21 9.91
C PHE A 849 5.09 -26.60 9.49
N PHE A 850 4.05 -27.12 10.18
CA PHE A 850 3.34 -28.33 9.77
C PHE A 850 2.07 -27.98 8.98
N THR A 851 1.74 -28.77 7.95
CA THR A 851 0.39 -28.72 7.37
C THR A 851 -0.62 -29.42 8.28
N GLN A 852 -1.91 -29.09 8.15
CA GLN A 852 -2.97 -29.73 8.94
C GLN A 852 -2.91 -31.27 8.84
N GLN A 853 -2.63 -31.79 7.64
CA GLN A 853 -2.65 -33.23 7.42
C GLN A 853 -1.43 -33.92 8.01
N ALA A 854 -0.27 -33.24 8.04
CA ALA A 854 0.89 -33.71 8.77
C ALA A 854 0.61 -33.79 10.29
N ARG A 855 -0.06 -32.78 10.87
CA ARG A 855 -0.45 -32.79 12.28
C ARG A 855 -1.32 -34.00 12.63
N MET A 856 -2.38 -34.23 11.84
CA MET A 856 -3.28 -35.37 12.06
C MET A 856 -2.55 -36.71 11.93
N SER A 857 -1.62 -36.83 10.97
CA SER A 857 -0.81 -38.05 10.79
C SER A 857 0.09 -38.34 12.01
N LEU A 858 0.67 -37.31 12.61
CA LEU A 858 1.50 -37.43 13.81
C LEU A 858 0.66 -37.74 15.06
N GLU A 859 -0.48 -37.07 15.25
CA GLU A 859 -1.36 -37.33 16.40
C GLU A 859 -1.95 -38.75 16.37
N LYS A 860 -2.27 -39.30 15.19
CA LYS A 860 -2.67 -40.72 15.03
C LYS A 860 -1.60 -41.70 15.56
N ARG A 861 -0.33 -41.27 15.57
CA ARG A 861 0.82 -42.02 16.13
C ARG A 861 1.11 -41.65 17.58
N ARG A 862 0.14 -41.05 18.29
CA ARG A 862 0.20 -40.64 19.70
C ARG A 862 1.23 -39.56 20.01
N VAL A 863 1.66 -38.77 19.02
CA VAL A 863 2.43 -37.55 19.26
C VAL A 863 1.51 -36.51 19.90
N VAL A 864 1.94 -35.89 20.99
CA VAL A 864 1.21 -34.77 21.59
C VAL A 864 1.64 -33.50 20.86
N LEU A 865 0.75 -32.98 20.02
CA LEU A 865 1.01 -31.82 19.18
C LEU A 865 0.10 -30.65 19.58
N PHE A 866 0.69 -29.47 19.74
CA PHE A 866 -0.03 -28.21 19.86
C PHE A 866 0.30 -27.30 18.68
N LYS A 867 -0.76 -26.91 17.96
CA LYS A 867 -0.63 -26.11 16.74
C LYS A 867 -0.29 -24.66 17.02
N ASP A 868 0.30 -24.02 16.01
CA ASP A 868 0.81 -22.65 16.06
C ASP A 868 -0.26 -21.63 16.50
N SER A 869 -1.45 -21.71 15.93
CA SER A 869 -2.58 -20.81 16.20
C SER A 869 -3.17 -20.88 17.62
N SER A 870 -2.69 -21.81 18.45
CA SER A 870 -2.86 -21.79 19.89
C SER A 870 -1.55 -21.42 20.61
N ALA A 871 -0.44 -22.07 20.25
CA ALA A 871 0.81 -21.96 21.01
C ALA A 871 1.56 -20.63 20.84
N ASN A 872 1.43 -19.93 19.72
CA ASN A 872 2.27 -18.77 19.40
C ASN A 872 1.56 -17.40 19.50
N LYS A 873 0.47 -17.32 20.29
CA LYS A 873 -0.39 -16.13 20.36
C LYS A 873 0.21 -14.96 21.15
N GLY A 874 1.30 -15.16 21.89
CA GLY A 874 1.83 -14.13 22.79
C GLY A 874 2.14 -12.79 22.10
N GLY A 875 2.67 -12.83 20.87
CA GLY A 875 2.88 -11.62 20.08
C GLY A 875 1.58 -10.91 19.70
N VAL A 876 0.49 -11.63 19.39
CA VAL A 876 -0.77 -10.98 19.04
C VAL A 876 -1.43 -10.33 20.26
N THR A 877 -1.35 -10.98 21.42
CA THR A 877 -1.82 -10.44 22.70
C THR A 877 -1.03 -9.21 23.12
N SER A 878 0.31 -9.25 23.03
CA SER A 878 1.16 -8.11 23.38
C SER A 878 0.77 -6.85 22.62
N SER A 879 0.57 -6.97 21.32
CA SER A 879 0.23 -5.78 20.54
C SER A 879 -1.23 -5.36 20.65
N SER A 880 -2.16 -6.26 20.97
CA SER A 880 -3.54 -5.87 21.33
C SER A 880 -3.51 -4.95 22.55
N LEU A 881 -2.69 -5.29 23.54
CA LEU A 881 -2.47 -4.43 24.70
C LEU A 881 -1.70 -3.15 24.35
N GLU A 882 -0.79 -3.17 23.37
CA GLU A 882 -0.21 -1.94 22.80
C GLU A 882 -1.28 -1.01 22.16
N VAL A 883 -2.25 -1.57 21.43
CA VAL A 883 -3.42 -0.84 20.89
C VAL A 883 -4.25 -0.25 22.03
N LEU A 884 -4.57 -1.05 23.04
CA LEU A 884 -5.35 -0.63 24.21
C LEU A 884 -4.69 0.57 24.92
N ALA A 885 -3.38 0.52 25.15
CA ALA A 885 -2.64 1.65 25.73
C ALA A 885 -2.72 2.91 24.85
N GLY A 886 -2.59 2.76 23.53
CA GLY A 886 -2.68 3.85 22.57
C GLY A 886 -4.06 4.52 22.51
N LEU A 887 -5.13 3.75 22.70
CA LEU A 887 -6.51 4.27 22.77
C LEU A 887 -6.85 4.87 24.14
N ALA A 888 -6.33 4.27 25.22
CA ALA A 888 -6.66 4.64 26.60
C ALA A 888 -5.97 5.91 27.08
N LEU A 889 -4.69 6.08 26.75
CA LEU A 889 -3.89 7.21 27.22
C LEU A 889 -4.13 8.45 26.34
N SER A 890 -4.19 9.64 26.93
CA SER A 890 -4.10 10.89 26.17
C SER A 890 -2.73 11.01 25.50
N THR A 891 -2.58 11.92 24.53
CA THR A 891 -1.28 12.10 23.85
C THR A 891 -0.16 12.43 24.83
N GLN A 892 -0.40 13.31 25.81
CA GLN A 892 0.62 13.69 26.78
C GLN A 892 0.97 12.53 27.73
N GLU A 893 -0.04 11.85 28.30
CA GLU A 893 0.19 10.69 29.17
C GLU A 893 0.92 9.57 28.42
N TYR A 894 0.60 9.32 27.14
CA TYR A 894 1.30 8.32 26.33
C TYR A 894 2.77 8.68 26.13
N VAL A 895 3.05 9.93 25.78
CA VAL A 895 4.44 10.42 25.62
C VAL A 895 5.21 10.31 26.93
N ASP A 896 4.58 10.61 28.07
CA ASP A 896 5.25 10.58 29.36
C ASP A 896 5.45 9.19 29.94
N LEU A 897 4.51 8.28 29.70
CA LEU A 897 4.48 6.96 30.32
C LEU A 897 5.00 5.85 29.41
N MET A 898 4.75 5.91 28.10
CA MET A 898 5.09 4.82 27.17
C MET A 898 6.39 5.04 26.39
N ILE A 899 6.74 6.29 26.10
CA ILE A 899 7.97 6.63 25.35
C ILE A 899 9.15 6.74 26.31
N PHE A 900 10.31 6.23 25.90
CA PHE A 900 11.49 6.23 26.77
C PHE A 900 12.03 7.65 26.94
N LYS A 901 12.58 7.93 28.13
CA LYS A 901 13.27 9.19 28.43
C LYS A 901 14.75 8.87 28.63
N ASP A 902 15.61 9.53 27.87
CA ASP A 902 17.07 9.29 27.86
C ASP A 902 17.44 7.81 27.66
N GLY A 903 16.72 7.13 26.74
CA GLY A 903 16.93 5.71 26.43
C GLY A 903 16.41 4.74 27.50
N LYS A 904 15.65 5.20 28.52
CA LYS A 904 15.13 4.35 29.60
C LYS A 904 13.60 4.31 29.65
N PRO A 905 13.00 3.13 29.89
CA PRO A 905 11.56 3.00 30.11
C PRO A 905 11.14 3.61 31.45
N SER A 906 9.91 4.14 31.51
CA SER A 906 9.29 4.55 32.78
C SER A 906 8.95 3.35 33.67
N ASP A 907 8.71 3.59 34.96
CA ASP A 907 8.24 2.54 35.89
C ASP A 907 6.86 2.00 35.49
N PHE A 908 6.01 2.88 34.93
CA PHE A 908 4.73 2.50 34.35
C PHE A 908 4.92 1.53 33.19
N TYR A 909 5.80 1.85 32.23
CA TYR A 909 6.05 0.99 31.07
C TYR A 909 6.52 -0.40 31.49
N GLN A 910 7.47 -0.47 32.44
CA GLN A 910 7.98 -1.75 32.93
C GLN A 910 6.89 -2.58 33.63
N SER A 911 6.04 -1.94 34.43
CA SER A 911 4.92 -2.60 35.12
C SER A 911 3.85 -3.06 34.13
N TYR A 912 3.56 -2.24 33.12
CA TYR A 912 2.63 -2.55 32.05
C TYR A 912 3.11 -3.75 31.20
N VAL A 913 4.40 -3.81 30.87
CA VAL A 913 5.01 -4.97 30.20
C VAL A 913 4.86 -6.25 31.02
N LYS A 914 5.03 -6.18 32.34
CA LYS A 914 4.82 -7.35 33.22
C LYS A 914 3.35 -7.80 33.23
N ASP A 915 2.41 -6.86 33.24
CA ASP A 915 0.98 -7.21 33.12
C ASP A 915 0.67 -7.89 31.78
N ILE A 916 1.27 -7.42 30.68
CA ILE A 916 1.16 -8.06 29.36
C ILE A 916 1.68 -9.50 29.42
N GLN A 917 2.89 -9.71 29.96
CA GLN A 917 3.47 -11.03 30.11
C GLN A 917 2.59 -11.96 30.96
N ALA A 918 2.05 -11.46 32.07
CA ALA A 918 1.12 -12.20 32.92
C ALA A 918 -0.12 -12.65 32.14
N LYS A 919 -0.77 -11.74 31.40
CA LYS A 919 -1.95 -12.07 30.58
C LYS A 919 -1.64 -13.09 29.47
N ILE A 920 -0.49 -12.96 28.80
CA ILE A 920 -0.04 -13.96 27.82
C ILE A 920 0.06 -15.33 28.47
N THR A 921 0.70 -15.41 29.64
CA THR A 921 0.91 -16.70 30.32
C THR A 921 -0.39 -17.29 30.86
N GLU A 922 -1.28 -16.47 31.40
CA GLU A 922 -2.60 -16.86 31.91
C GLU A 922 -3.45 -17.48 30.78
N ASN A 923 -3.59 -16.76 29.66
CA ASN A 923 -4.39 -17.21 28.53
C ASN A 923 -3.82 -18.48 27.88
N ALA A 924 -2.50 -18.57 27.71
CA ALA A 924 -1.86 -19.76 27.13
C ALA A 924 -2.00 -20.99 28.04
N ALA A 925 -1.87 -20.82 29.36
CA ALA A 925 -2.09 -21.90 30.31
C ALA A 925 -3.56 -22.36 30.34
N ALA A 926 -4.51 -21.42 30.30
CA ALA A 926 -5.94 -21.73 30.28
C ALA A 926 -6.34 -22.51 29.01
N GLU A 927 -5.89 -22.07 27.83
CA GLU A 927 -6.18 -22.78 26.57
C GLU A 927 -5.50 -24.17 26.56
N PHE A 928 -4.25 -24.29 27.01
CA PHE A 928 -3.58 -25.59 27.15
C PHE A 928 -4.42 -26.55 27.99
N GLN A 929 -4.87 -26.12 29.16
CA GLN A 929 -5.67 -26.95 30.07
C GLN A 929 -7.01 -27.35 29.44
N CYS A 930 -7.66 -26.42 28.73
CA CYS A 930 -8.91 -26.69 28.05
C CYS A 930 -8.73 -27.77 26.96
N ILE A 931 -7.74 -27.62 26.07
CA ILE A 931 -7.45 -28.60 25.01
C ILE A 931 -7.08 -29.94 25.62
N TRP A 932 -6.28 -29.95 26.69
CA TRP A 932 -5.87 -31.18 27.37
C TRP A 932 -7.06 -31.93 27.96
N ARG A 933 -7.91 -31.22 28.71
CA ARG A 933 -9.12 -31.78 29.34
C ARG A 933 -10.10 -32.30 28.30
N GLU A 934 -10.30 -31.57 27.20
CA GLU A 934 -11.25 -31.98 26.16
C GLU A 934 -10.76 -33.21 25.39
N HIS A 935 -9.47 -33.28 25.06
CA HIS A 935 -8.87 -34.47 24.47
C HIS A 935 -8.99 -35.68 25.40
N ALA A 936 -8.77 -35.49 26.70
CA ALA A 936 -8.92 -36.56 27.70
C ALA A 936 -10.38 -37.03 27.83
N ARG A 937 -11.35 -36.10 27.85
CA ARG A 937 -12.79 -36.37 27.88
C ARG A 937 -13.23 -37.20 26.67
N LEU A 938 -12.73 -36.87 25.48
CA LEU A 938 -13.01 -37.58 24.24
C LEU A 938 -12.18 -38.87 24.08
N GLN A 939 -11.37 -39.24 25.07
CA GLN A 939 -10.48 -40.42 25.05
C GLN A 939 -9.59 -40.48 23.79
N GLY A 940 -9.20 -39.32 23.25
CA GLY A 940 -8.40 -39.22 22.02
C GLY A 940 -9.15 -39.51 20.72
N ALA A 941 -10.47 -39.60 20.72
CA ALA A 941 -11.27 -39.76 19.50
C ALA A 941 -11.11 -38.59 18.52
N LYS A 942 -10.81 -37.39 19.02
CA LYS A 942 -10.55 -36.18 18.24
C LYS A 942 -9.13 -35.68 18.52
N ALA A 943 -8.42 -35.29 17.46
CA ALA A 943 -7.06 -34.77 17.56
C ALA A 943 -7.06 -33.40 18.27
N ARG A 944 -6.00 -33.08 19.03
CA ARG A 944 -5.81 -31.76 19.68
C ARG A 944 -5.85 -30.63 18.68
N THR A 945 -5.28 -30.84 17.50
CA THR A 945 -5.33 -29.87 16.41
C THR A 945 -6.78 -29.51 16.02
N GLN A 946 -7.64 -30.52 15.89
CA GLN A 946 -9.06 -30.31 15.56
C GLN A 946 -9.84 -29.69 16.73
N ILE A 947 -9.51 -30.05 17.97
CA ILE A 947 -10.09 -29.42 19.17
C ILE A 947 -9.72 -27.93 19.22
N SER A 948 -8.47 -27.58 18.87
CA SER A 948 -8.02 -26.19 18.80
C SER A 948 -8.74 -25.40 17.71
N ASP A 949 -8.98 -25.99 16.53
CA ASP A 949 -9.79 -25.38 15.46
C ASP A 949 -11.24 -25.12 15.89
N GLU A 950 -11.87 -26.11 16.52
CA GLU A 950 -13.24 -26.02 17.05
C GLU A 950 -13.33 -24.96 18.14
N LEU A 951 -12.44 -25.01 19.13
CA LEU A 951 -12.38 -24.03 20.22
C LEU A 951 -12.25 -22.61 19.67
N SER A 952 -11.40 -22.41 18.67
CA SER A 952 -11.20 -21.10 18.04
C SER A 952 -12.46 -20.62 17.30
N SER A 953 -13.20 -21.53 16.69
CA SER A 953 -14.44 -21.20 15.97
C SER A 953 -15.58 -20.90 16.95
N THR A 954 -15.81 -21.79 17.93
CA THR A 954 -16.82 -21.60 18.99
C THR A 954 -16.61 -20.30 19.77
N LEU A 955 -15.36 -19.94 20.08
CA LEU A 955 -15.04 -18.67 20.74
C LEU A 955 -15.43 -17.46 19.89
N ASN A 956 -15.11 -17.50 18.60
CA ASN A 956 -15.44 -16.42 17.69
C ASN A 956 -16.96 -16.29 17.51
N ASP A 957 -17.67 -17.40 17.40
CA ASP A 957 -19.13 -17.40 17.26
C ASP A 957 -19.79 -16.83 18.53
N LEU A 958 -19.40 -17.34 19.71
CA LEU A 958 -19.89 -16.83 21.00
C LEU A 958 -19.55 -15.36 21.22
N GLN A 959 -18.35 -14.91 20.84
CA GLN A 959 -17.98 -13.49 20.93
C GLN A 959 -18.94 -12.63 20.09
N THR A 960 -19.30 -13.09 18.89
CA THR A 960 -20.24 -12.38 18.00
C THR A 960 -21.62 -12.28 18.61
N ASP A 961 -22.12 -13.37 19.21
CA ASP A 961 -23.40 -13.39 19.90
C ASP A 961 -23.40 -12.45 21.12
N LEU A 962 -22.31 -12.44 21.89
CA LEU A 962 -22.15 -11.57 23.06
C LEU A 962 -22.03 -10.09 22.69
N GLU A 963 -21.33 -9.75 21.60
CA GLU A 963 -21.26 -8.38 21.06
C GLU A 963 -22.65 -7.84 20.69
N ALA A 964 -23.55 -8.72 20.23
CA ALA A 964 -24.93 -8.39 19.88
C ALA A 964 -25.91 -8.46 21.07
N SER A 965 -25.48 -8.98 22.22
CA SER A 965 -26.31 -9.17 23.41
C SER A 965 -26.45 -7.90 24.27
N ASP A 966 -27.48 -7.89 25.12
CA ASP A 966 -27.72 -6.86 26.14
C ASP A 966 -26.91 -7.08 27.43
N LEU A 967 -26.13 -8.16 27.54
CA LEU A 967 -25.30 -8.44 28.72
C LEU A 967 -24.25 -7.34 28.97
N PHE A 968 -23.79 -6.67 27.90
CA PHE A 968 -22.91 -5.51 28.02
C PHE A 968 -23.57 -4.29 28.69
N GLU A 969 -24.91 -4.20 28.64
CA GLU A 969 -25.66 -3.11 29.28
C GLU A 969 -25.79 -3.31 30.80
N ASP A 970 -25.54 -4.52 31.31
CA ASP A 970 -25.46 -4.77 32.75
C ASP A 970 -24.20 -4.13 33.33
N VAL A 971 -24.35 -2.93 33.88
CA VAL A 971 -23.24 -2.11 34.39
C VAL A 971 -22.35 -2.84 35.41
N PRO A 972 -22.88 -3.59 36.40
CA PRO A 972 -22.07 -4.39 37.31
C PRO A 972 -21.20 -5.42 36.59
N SER A 973 -21.77 -6.25 35.70
CA SER A 973 -21.01 -7.24 34.93
C SER A 973 -20.00 -6.59 34.00
N ARG A 974 -20.38 -5.52 33.30
CA ARG A 974 -19.48 -4.75 32.43
C ARG A 974 -18.27 -4.25 33.21
N LYS A 975 -18.46 -3.57 34.34
CA LYS A 975 -17.33 -3.06 35.15
C LYS A 975 -16.48 -4.19 35.72
N GLY A 976 -17.09 -5.29 36.17
CA GLY A 976 -16.38 -6.46 36.70
C GLY A 976 -15.51 -7.15 35.65
N VAL A 977 -15.99 -7.28 34.42
CA VAL A 977 -15.21 -7.82 33.30
C VAL A 977 -14.10 -6.86 32.89
N MET A 978 -14.41 -5.58 32.65
CA MET A 978 -13.43 -4.61 32.15
C MET A 978 -12.25 -4.42 33.12
N ARG A 979 -12.49 -4.49 34.44
CA ARG A 979 -11.42 -4.44 35.46
C ARG A 979 -10.45 -5.63 35.38
N ARG A 980 -10.91 -6.81 34.95
CA ARG A 980 -10.10 -8.03 34.80
C ARG A 980 -9.45 -8.17 33.42
N ALA A 981 -10.13 -7.64 32.40
CA ALA A 981 -9.68 -7.68 31.01
C ALA A 981 -8.57 -6.64 30.76
N ILE A 982 -8.66 -5.46 31.35
CA ILE A 982 -7.68 -4.39 31.21
C ILE A 982 -6.50 -4.63 32.17
N PRO A 983 -5.23 -4.44 31.73
CA PRO A 983 -4.07 -4.51 32.61
C PRO A 983 -4.20 -3.65 33.87
N LYS A 984 -3.85 -4.23 35.03
CA LYS A 984 -4.00 -3.59 36.34
C LYS A 984 -3.26 -2.25 36.41
N THR A 985 -2.04 -2.17 35.88
CA THR A 985 -1.25 -0.95 35.84
C THR A 985 -1.99 0.20 35.15
N LEU A 986 -2.74 -0.10 34.07
CA LEU A 986 -3.50 0.91 33.33
C LEU A 986 -4.76 1.35 34.10
N VAL A 987 -5.44 0.40 34.76
CA VAL A 987 -6.61 0.70 35.63
C VAL A 987 -6.20 1.54 36.83
N ASP A 988 -5.10 1.19 37.50
CA ASP A 988 -4.60 1.88 38.69
C ASP A 988 -4.12 3.31 38.35
N GLN A 989 -3.57 3.53 37.15
CA GLN A 989 -3.06 4.83 36.70
C GLN A 989 -4.17 5.82 36.28
N ILE A 990 -5.18 5.36 35.53
CA ILE A 990 -6.19 6.24 34.91
C ILE A 990 -7.54 6.17 35.63
N GLY A 991 -7.87 5.03 36.24
CA GLY A 991 -9.21 4.72 36.74
C GLY A 991 -10.12 4.11 35.66
N LEU A 992 -10.94 3.15 36.08
CA LEU A 992 -11.81 2.39 35.17
C LEU A 992 -12.85 3.27 34.46
N ASP A 993 -13.49 4.21 35.16
CA ASP A 993 -14.55 5.02 34.57
C ASP A 993 -14.02 5.92 33.46
N THR A 994 -12.87 6.57 33.68
CA THR A 994 -12.20 7.38 32.65
C THR A 994 -11.73 6.54 31.46
N LEU A 995 -11.29 5.29 31.69
CA LEU A 995 -10.98 4.36 30.59
C LEU A 995 -12.21 4.09 29.71
N LEU A 996 -13.36 3.81 30.32
CA LEU A 996 -14.61 3.55 29.61
C LEU A 996 -15.15 4.78 28.87
N GLU A 997 -14.84 6.00 29.33
CA GLU A 997 -15.19 7.23 28.59
C GLU A 997 -14.30 7.44 27.35
N ARG A 998 -13.02 7.06 27.43
CA ARG A 998 -12.05 7.29 26.34
C ARG A 998 -12.10 6.22 25.25
N LEU A 999 -12.37 4.97 25.61
CA LEU A 999 -12.42 3.86 24.66
C LEU A 999 -13.68 3.93 23.77
N PRO A 1000 -13.56 3.72 22.44
CA PRO A 1000 -14.74 3.60 21.59
C PRO A 1000 -15.65 2.46 22.05
N GLU A 1001 -16.97 2.67 22.05
CA GLU A 1001 -17.94 1.67 22.52
C GLU A 1001 -17.78 0.32 21.80
N ALA A 1002 -17.55 0.34 20.48
CA ALA A 1002 -17.29 -0.88 19.70
C ALA A 1002 -16.09 -1.67 20.24
N TYR A 1003 -15.03 -0.99 20.69
CA TYR A 1003 -13.86 -1.61 21.31
C TYR A 1003 -14.18 -2.16 22.70
N GLN A 1004 -14.99 -1.44 23.49
CA GLN A 1004 -15.42 -1.91 24.81
C GLN A 1004 -16.27 -3.18 24.72
N ARG A 1005 -17.23 -3.23 23.77
CA ARG A 1005 -18.05 -4.42 23.50
C ARG A 1005 -17.17 -5.59 23.08
N ALA A 1006 -16.24 -5.37 22.15
CA ALA A 1006 -15.34 -6.42 21.69
C ALA A 1006 -14.43 -6.95 22.81
N LEU A 1007 -13.92 -6.07 23.70
CA LEU A 1007 -13.10 -6.47 24.84
C LEU A 1007 -13.90 -7.25 25.87
N PHE A 1008 -15.12 -6.79 26.19
CA PHE A 1008 -16.04 -7.48 27.07
C PHE A 1008 -16.38 -8.88 26.55
N SER A 1009 -16.77 -8.99 25.28
CA SER A 1009 -17.20 -10.24 24.66
C SER A 1009 -16.07 -11.24 24.49
N SER A 1010 -14.89 -10.80 24.03
CA SER A 1010 -13.71 -11.68 23.91
C SER A 1010 -13.25 -12.23 25.26
N TRP A 1011 -13.21 -11.40 26.30
CA TRP A 1011 -12.86 -11.86 27.65
C TRP A 1011 -13.89 -12.84 28.20
N THR A 1012 -15.18 -12.52 28.07
CA THR A 1012 -16.29 -13.34 28.57
C THR A 1012 -16.33 -14.70 27.85
N ALA A 1013 -16.22 -14.70 26.52
CA ALA A 1013 -16.21 -15.92 25.71
C ALA A 1013 -15.01 -16.82 26.05
N SER A 1014 -13.79 -16.25 26.06
CA SER A 1014 -12.56 -17.01 26.36
C SER A 1014 -12.60 -17.65 27.73
N HIS A 1015 -12.95 -16.89 28.78
CA HIS A 1015 -12.95 -17.40 30.15
C HIS A 1015 -14.08 -18.41 30.40
N PHE A 1016 -15.23 -18.25 29.74
CA PHE A 1016 -16.30 -19.25 29.78
C PHE A 1016 -15.85 -20.57 29.15
N ILE A 1017 -15.39 -20.55 27.89
CA ILE A 1017 -15.02 -21.76 27.15
C ILE A 1017 -13.79 -22.43 27.78
N TYR A 1018 -12.81 -21.67 28.28
CA TYR A 1018 -11.67 -22.28 28.97
C TYR A 1018 -12.07 -22.93 30.30
N LYS A 1019 -13.07 -22.40 31.01
CA LYS A 1019 -13.56 -22.98 32.26
C LYS A 1019 -14.41 -24.23 32.02
N TYR A 1020 -15.39 -24.17 31.11
CA TYR A 1020 -16.41 -25.21 30.93
C TYR A 1020 -16.22 -26.11 29.70
N GLY A 1021 -15.33 -25.74 28.77
CA GLY A 1021 -15.09 -26.45 27.52
C GLY A 1021 -16.02 -26.02 26.39
N VAL A 1022 -15.79 -26.56 25.18
CA VAL A 1022 -16.55 -26.24 23.96
C VAL A 1022 -18.02 -26.69 24.00
N ASN A 1023 -18.37 -27.60 24.92
CA ASN A 1023 -19.73 -28.11 25.14
C ASN A 1023 -20.37 -27.52 26.41
N GLY A 1024 -19.91 -26.35 26.87
CA GLY A 1024 -20.52 -25.66 28.01
C GLY A 1024 -22.01 -25.43 27.78
N SER A 1025 -22.83 -25.77 28.76
CA SER A 1025 -24.29 -25.66 28.64
C SER A 1025 -24.76 -24.22 28.87
N ASN A 1026 -26.00 -23.93 28.45
CA ASN A 1026 -26.65 -22.65 28.77
C ASN A 1026 -26.75 -22.42 30.30
N VAL A 1027 -26.84 -23.49 31.09
CA VAL A 1027 -26.86 -23.43 32.56
C VAL A 1027 -25.47 -23.05 33.11
N ASP A 1028 -24.40 -23.61 32.52
CA ASP A 1028 -23.03 -23.22 32.86
C ASP A 1028 -22.78 -21.75 32.56
N PHE A 1029 -23.26 -21.28 31.40
CA PHE A 1029 -23.16 -19.88 31.03
C PHE A 1029 -23.93 -18.97 31.99
N PHE A 1030 -25.14 -19.37 32.41
CA PHE A 1030 -25.91 -18.63 33.40
C PHE A 1030 -25.15 -18.51 34.74
N HIS A 1031 -24.55 -19.60 35.22
CA HIS A 1031 -23.74 -19.56 36.44
C HIS A 1031 -22.50 -18.69 36.28
N PHE A 1032 -21.81 -18.79 35.15
CA PHE A 1032 -20.67 -17.94 34.83
C PHE A 1032 -21.05 -16.45 34.75
N ALA A 1033 -22.16 -16.13 34.08
CA ALA A 1033 -22.66 -14.78 33.90
C ALA A 1033 -22.99 -14.11 35.24
N ARG A 1034 -23.58 -14.85 36.19
CA ARG A 1034 -23.88 -14.34 37.54
C ARG A 1034 -22.62 -13.92 38.30
N ASP A 1035 -21.51 -14.60 38.05
CA ASP A 1035 -20.23 -14.33 38.71
C ASP A 1035 -19.44 -13.19 38.02
N LEU A 1036 -19.93 -12.63 36.89
CA LEU A 1036 -19.26 -11.53 36.19
C LEU A 1036 -19.24 -10.24 37.01
N ALA A 1037 -20.28 -10.00 37.81
CA ALA A 1037 -20.40 -8.83 38.68
C ALA A 1037 -19.61 -8.96 40.00
N HIS A 1038 -19.21 -10.17 40.40
CA HIS A 1038 -18.59 -10.42 41.70
C HIS A 1038 -17.05 -10.39 41.62
N GLU A 1039 -16.42 -9.65 42.54
CA GLU A 1039 -15.00 -9.76 42.85
C GLU A 1039 -14.77 -11.10 43.54
N THR A 1040 -14.30 -12.11 42.83
CA THR A 1040 -13.58 -13.19 43.49
C THR A 1040 -12.16 -12.71 43.71
N ALA A 1041 -11.83 -12.53 44.99
CA ALA A 1041 -10.57 -12.01 45.52
C ALA A 1041 -9.36 -12.87 45.16
#